data_AF-O58900-F1
#
_entry.id   AF-O58900-F1
#
_cell.length_a   1.000
_cell.length_b   1.000
_cell.length_c   1.000
_cell.angle_alpha   90.00
_cell.angle_beta   90.00
_cell.angle_gamma   90.00
#
_symmetry.space_group_name_H-M   'P 1'
#
loop_
_entity.id
_entity.type
_entity.pdbx_description
1 polymer ?
#
loop_
_entity_poly.entity_id
_entity_poly.type
_entity_poly.pdbx_seq_one_letter_code
_entity_poly.pdbx_strand_id
1 'polypeptide(L)'
;MWLFSIFKKKQDSKGIKEKEQKRLDNKKKALASSVIMLMLLVSIYAEPAAAFSFSSITDSVKGFFSTLKNNVLGGSAGALAGIWAASKAGAAIGSVFGPVGTLVGFVGGAVIGYIIGAHIEQKLKDKVCNSKLGKLLCSTSNKEDNKKTISFQEIKNVSLQEFIDDTPIKNSLVKNITDETDQAAYQDLQILLSKLKSTLIPYDLQPSGDSGQLVNETLKGPSSIYGFSAFPVVFEFSPFGNDEVKDPICLTNVKIYVKDTNGNLYWTRTWSFEEGEKCGEEGTKWSFETILKGPDPYVNYIDRVLSGQANQTIIEELFNAVPKQFEIVAEVSGYREIYYYNNGQWIFDHKEPFSAKYTTLSGYRHIGGGVYVIGGFAGSLPADYKDAPEAAKFTAFQTKVSGASSNLIARLWSAPLHMLNATVAYRFYVQANPGYFDPFSPSIIDEARIVVYRITDKGTWELAYAIPLSGVTNLGDLTTGKRLDASVNYNAAPGTVSYRAFVAVKAHLTRDDGQQIPLWILAEPAIAPVDPTITRTIDPYITQIGDLTSDNVIDEADANVLKSIADSLISSLNNKIESANYWIKKGNEVGKELVAKYASEAINHYQEAIKYAEKLKVADDSNDVLRFAEIVKEEETIGDYYLRAAQLEYYGQNDQAQRLVSNAGAIEQNVAQYKGGLSSLLAGLNLPSDWSDLSQLLPFLTKIAISLVVIWISRQLLGGMGALIVAILVGIWWFGPMIGISL
;
A
#
# COMPACT_ATOMS: atom_id res chain seq x y z
N MET A 1 -60.67 -15.47 -61.64
CA MET A 1 -60.87 -15.96 -63.01
C MET A 1 -59.49 -16.21 -63.60
N TRP A 2 -59.25 -17.45 -64.00
CA TRP A 2 -58.03 -18.01 -64.58
C TRP A 2 -57.81 -17.45 -66.00
N LEU A 3 -56.56 -17.23 -66.44
CA LEU A 3 -56.02 -17.77 -67.72
C LEU A 3 -54.59 -17.28 -68.06
N PHE A 4 -53.73 -18.29 -68.26
CA PHE A 4 -52.54 -18.41 -69.11
C PHE A 4 -52.57 -17.54 -70.41
N SER A 5 -51.49 -17.21 -71.13
CA SER A 5 -50.04 -17.35 -70.99
C SER A 5 -49.35 -16.90 -72.31
N ILE A 6 -48.01 -16.88 -72.30
CA ILE A 6 -47.13 -17.31 -73.40
C ILE A 6 -46.66 -16.26 -74.47
N PHE A 7 -45.31 -16.14 -74.51
CA PHE A 7 -44.38 -15.62 -75.55
C PHE A 7 -44.38 -14.11 -75.85
N LYS A 8 -43.27 -13.36 -75.80
CA LYS A 8 -41.84 -13.54 -76.18
C LYS A 8 -41.03 -12.54 -75.31
N LYS A 9 -40.01 -12.87 -74.51
CA LYS A 9 -38.73 -13.59 -74.74
C LYS A 9 -37.85 -12.97 -75.84
N LYS A 10 -37.18 -11.84 -75.54
CA LYS A 10 -35.81 -11.47 -76.00
C LYS A 10 -35.46 -10.02 -75.56
N GLN A 11 -35.21 -9.77 -74.28
CA GLN A 11 -34.31 -8.65 -73.90
C GLN A 11 -33.74 -8.72 -72.47
N ASP A 12 -34.31 -9.50 -71.55
CA ASP A 12 -33.79 -9.55 -70.16
C ASP A 12 -32.70 -10.60 -69.87
N SER A 13 -32.14 -11.28 -70.87
CA SER A 13 -31.12 -12.31 -70.63
C SER A 13 -29.66 -11.84 -70.66
N LYS A 14 -29.40 -10.53 -70.81
CA LYS A 14 -28.04 -9.96 -70.70
C LYS A 14 -27.73 -9.35 -69.32
N GLY A 15 -28.74 -9.01 -68.51
CA GLY A 15 -28.53 -8.41 -67.19
C GLY A 15 -28.24 -9.40 -66.04
N ILE A 16 -28.45 -10.70 -66.25
CA ILE A 16 -28.33 -11.71 -65.19
C ILE A 16 -26.99 -12.46 -65.22
N LYS A 17 -26.35 -12.63 -66.39
CA LYS A 17 -25.06 -13.34 -66.50
C LYS A 17 -23.87 -12.55 -65.94
N GLU A 18 -23.93 -11.22 -65.90
CA GLU A 18 -22.82 -10.39 -65.40
C GLU A 18 -22.77 -10.31 -63.85
N LYS A 19 -23.90 -10.55 -63.16
CA LYS A 19 -23.96 -10.57 -61.69
C LYS A 19 -23.58 -11.92 -61.07
N GLU A 20 -23.73 -13.04 -61.78
CA GLU A 20 -23.26 -14.35 -61.30
C GLU A 20 -21.74 -14.55 -61.47
N GLN A 21 -21.14 -13.99 -62.52
CA GLN A 21 -19.71 -14.15 -62.78
C GLN A 21 -18.84 -13.35 -61.78
N LYS A 22 -19.28 -12.15 -61.36
CA LYS A 22 -18.62 -11.38 -60.28
C LYS A 22 -18.76 -12.00 -58.88
N ARG A 23 -19.77 -12.86 -58.65
CA ARG A 23 -19.94 -13.59 -57.37
C ARG A 23 -19.07 -14.85 -57.28
N LEU A 24 -18.68 -15.45 -58.41
CA LEU A 24 -17.81 -16.63 -58.45
C LEU A 24 -16.32 -16.28 -58.30
N ASP A 25 -15.86 -15.14 -58.83
CA ASP A 25 -14.46 -14.70 -58.69
C ASP A 25 -14.11 -14.22 -57.26
N ASN A 26 -15.07 -13.62 -56.54
CA ASN A 26 -14.87 -13.22 -55.15
C ASN A 26 -14.86 -14.41 -54.18
N LYS A 27 -15.52 -15.54 -54.52
CA LYS A 27 -15.46 -16.76 -53.72
C LYS A 27 -14.16 -17.55 -53.91
N LYS A 28 -13.53 -17.49 -55.09
CA LYS A 28 -12.22 -18.14 -55.33
C LYS A 28 -11.04 -17.39 -54.69
N LYS A 29 -11.12 -16.05 -54.58
CA LYS A 29 -10.09 -15.25 -53.87
C LYS A 29 -10.16 -15.38 -52.34
N ALA A 30 -11.34 -15.58 -51.77
CA ALA A 30 -11.50 -15.80 -50.32
C ALA A 30 -10.98 -17.19 -49.86
N LEU A 31 -11.05 -18.21 -50.71
CA LEU A 31 -10.61 -19.57 -50.41
C LEU A 31 -9.09 -19.79 -50.56
N ALA A 32 -8.42 -19.05 -51.44
CA ALA A 32 -6.96 -19.09 -51.56
C ALA A 32 -6.25 -18.35 -50.41
N SER A 33 -6.88 -17.29 -49.87
CA SER A 33 -6.37 -16.52 -48.73
C SER A 33 -6.43 -17.30 -47.41
N SER A 34 -7.46 -18.13 -47.21
CA SER A 34 -7.62 -18.91 -45.97
C SER A 34 -6.68 -20.12 -45.89
N VAL A 35 -6.31 -20.72 -47.03
CA VAL A 35 -5.37 -21.86 -47.08
C VAL A 35 -3.91 -21.42 -46.83
N ILE A 36 -3.50 -20.24 -47.31
CA ILE A 36 -2.16 -19.68 -47.04
C ILE A 36 -2.02 -19.28 -45.56
N MET A 37 -3.10 -18.77 -44.95
CA MET A 37 -3.13 -18.41 -43.54
C MET A 37 -3.11 -19.64 -42.61
N LEU A 38 -3.74 -20.75 -43.02
CA LEU A 38 -3.67 -22.02 -42.28
C LEU A 38 -2.29 -22.68 -42.35
N MET A 39 -1.56 -22.58 -43.48
CA MET A 39 -0.20 -23.11 -43.62
C MET A 39 0.84 -22.33 -42.79
N LEU A 40 0.63 -21.02 -42.60
CA LEU A 40 1.48 -20.20 -41.73
C LEU A 40 1.24 -20.43 -40.23
N LEU A 41 0.05 -20.92 -39.85
CA LEU A 41 -0.29 -21.21 -38.45
C LEU A 41 0.20 -22.59 -37.98
N VAL A 42 0.35 -23.56 -38.89
CA VAL A 42 0.84 -24.92 -38.55
C VAL A 42 2.36 -24.97 -38.39
N SER A 43 3.11 -24.00 -38.92
CA SER A 43 4.59 -23.96 -38.82
C SER A 43 5.14 -23.35 -37.51
N ILE A 44 4.27 -22.83 -36.64
CA ILE A 44 4.65 -22.19 -35.37
C ILE A 44 4.47 -23.14 -34.15
N TYR A 45 3.79 -24.27 -34.32
CA TYR A 45 3.60 -25.30 -33.28
C TYR A 45 4.38 -26.58 -33.63
N ALA A 46 5.71 -26.52 -33.51
CA ALA A 46 6.54 -27.69 -33.31
C ALA A 46 7.40 -27.43 -32.05
N GLU A 47 7.02 -28.11 -30.97
CA GLU A 47 7.56 -28.03 -29.62
C GLU A 47 8.95 -28.74 -29.50
N PRO A 48 9.71 -28.61 -28.38
CA PRO A 48 9.38 -29.43 -27.21
C PRO A 48 9.44 -28.73 -25.83
N ALA A 49 8.37 -29.00 -25.08
CA ALA A 49 8.19 -29.14 -23.65
C ALA A 49 9.41 -29.18 -22.70
N ALA A 50 9.28 -28.41 -21.60
CA ALA A 50 9.61 -28.89 -20.26
C ALA A 50 8.38 -28.65 -19.36
N ALA A 51 7.96 -29.70 -18.64
CA ALA A 51 6.69 -29.77 -17.94
C ALA A 51 6.58 -28.79 -16.76
N PHE A 52 5.65 -27.82 -16.87
CA PHE A 52 5.12 -27.04 -15.75
C PHE A 52 3.65 -27.43 -15.53
N SER A 53 3.30 -27.84 -14.32
CA SER A 53 1.93 -28.20 -13.93
C SER A 53 1.07 -26.94 -13.79
N PHE A 54 0.23 -26.66 -14.79
CA PHE A 54 -0.71 -25.52 -14.81
C PHE A 54 -1.93 -25.72 -13.87
N SER A 55 -2.10 -26.91 -13.29
CA SER A 55 -3.24 -27.24 -12.43
C SER A 55 -3.10 -26.69 -11.01
N SER A 56 -1.89 -26.61 -10.43
CA SER A 56 -1.73 -26.09 -9.06
C SER A 56 -1.91 -24.56 -8.96
N ILE A 57 -1.63 -23.84 -10.04
CA ILE A 57 -1.79 -22.38 -10.15
C ILE A 57 -3.27 -22.01 -10.25
N THR A 58 -4.05 -22.77 -11.02
CA THR A 58 -5.48 -22.49 -11.24
C THR A 58 -6.34 -22.80 -10.00
N ASP A 59 -5.97 -23.81 -9.21
CA ASP A 59 -6.64 -24.11 -7.93
C ASP A 59 -6.33 -23.06 -6.85
N SER A 60 -5.10 -22.51 -6.85
CA SER A 60 -4.68 -21.43 -5.94
C SER A 60 -5.39 -20.10 -6.25
N VAL A 61 -5.60 -19.78 -7.52
CA VAL A 61 -6.33 -18.58 -7.97
C VAL A 61 -7.84 -18.69 -7.69
N LYS A 62 -8.42 -19.89 -7.82
CA LYS A 62 -9.83 -20.12 -7.43
C LYS A 62 -10.03 -20.02 -5.91
N GLY A 63 -9.06 -20.49 -5.12
CA GLY A 63 -9.03 -20.31 -3.66
C GLY A 63 -8.90 -18.83 -3.23
N PHE A 64 -8.13 -18.04 -3.99
CA PHE A 64 -8.00 -16.59 -3.79
C PHE A 64 -9.34 -15.87 -3.99
N PHE A 65 -10.06 -16.14 -5.09
CA PHE A 65 -11.34 -15.49 -5.38
C PHE A 65 -12.46 -15.91 -4.40
N SER A 66 -12.47 -17.15 -3.91
CA SER A 66 -13.46 -17.60 -2.92
C SER A 66 -13.20 -16.99 -1.53
N THR A 67 -11.94 -16.87 -1.13
CA THR A 67 -11.53 -16.22 0.13
C THR A 67 -11.81 -14.73 0.12
N LEU A 68 -11.56 -14.06 -1.01
CA LEU A 68 -11.88 -12.64 -1.20
C LEU A 68 -13.39 -12.40 -1.17
N LYS A 69 -14.18 -13.25 -1.84
CA LYS A 69 -15.64 -13.14 -1.86
C LYS A 69 -16.29 -13.38 -0.50
N ASN A 70 -15.74 -14.29 0.31
CA ASN A 70 -16.28 -14.59 1.64
C ASN A 70 -15.87 -13.58 2.72
N ASN A 71 -14.73 -12.88 2.56
CA ASN A 71 -14.25 -11.87 3.52
C ASN A 71 -14.66 -10.43 3.17
N VAL A 72 -15.02 -10.14 1.92
CA VAL A 72 -15.43 -8.80 1.46
C VAL A 72 -16.92 -8.51 1.75
N LEU A 73 -17.74 -9.53 1.98
CA LEU A 73 -19.17 -9.36 2.27
C LEU A 73 -19.48 -9.02 3.75
N GLY A 74 -18.46 -8.94 4.62
CA GLY A 74 -18.57 -8.37 5.97
C GLY A 74 -17.85 -7.02 6.05
N GLY A 75 -18.60 -5.92 5.94
CA GLY A 75 -18.29 -4.55 6.37
C GLY A 75 -16.83 -4.03 6.41
N SER A 76 -16.57 -2.94 5.67
CA SER A 76 -15.51 -1.92 5.90
C SER A 76 -14.01 -2.31 5.86
N ALA A 77 -13.63 -3.58 5.71
CA ALA A 77 -12.23 -4.03 5.84
C ALA A 77 -11.45 -4.26 4.51
N GLY A 78 -11.77 -3.55 3.43
CA GLY A 78 -11.22 -3.82 2.08
C GLY A 78 -9.69 -3.68 1.94
N ALA A 79 -9.05 -2.77 2.67
CA ALA A 79 -7.62 -2.52 2.56
C ALA A 79 -6.76 -3.56 3.32
N LEU A 80 -7.21 -3.99 4.51
CA LEU A 80 -6.49 -4.97 5.33
C LEU A 80 -6.68 -6.40 4.79
N ALA A 81 -7.86 -6.71 4.23
CA ALA A 81 -8.09 -7.98 3.54
C ALA A 81 -7.26 -8.10 2.25
N GLY A 82 -7.02 -6.98 1.54
CA GLY A 82 -6.15 -6.92 0.36
C GLY A 82 -4.68 -7.20 0.70
N ILE A 83 -4.16 -6.62 1.79
CA ILE A 83 -2.79 -6.88 2.27
C ILE A 83 -2.63 -8.33 2.72
N TRP A 84 -3.63 -8.90 3.41
CA TRP A 84 -3.59 -10.30 3.86
C TRP A 84 -3.73 -11.31 2.72
N ALA A 85 -4.58 -11.02 1.73
CA ALA A 85 -4.72 -11.85 0.54
C ALA A 85 -3.49 -11.75 -0.39
N ALA A 86 -2.92 -10.55 -0.54
CA ALA A 86 -1.69 -10.34 -1.32
C ALA A 86 -0.45 -10.95 -0.65
N SER A 87 -0.35 -10.90 0.68
CA SER A 87 0.75 -11.55 1.43
C SER A 87 0.69 -13.08 1.39
N LYS A 88 -0.51 -13.68 1.44
CA LYS A 88 -0.69 -15.13 1.24
C LYS A 88 -0.44 -15.57 -0.21
N ALA A 89 -0.89 -14.78 -1.19
CA ALA A 89 -0.62 -15.04 -2.60
C ALA A 89 0.88 -14.89 -2.92
N GLY A 90 1.53 -13.85 -2.39
CA GLY A 90 2.97 -13.63 -2.52
C GLY A 90 3.81 -14.73 -1.86
N ALA A 91 3.38 -15.23 -0.69
CA ALA A 91 4.02 -16.38 -0.04
C ALA A 91 3.85 -17.68 -0.85
N ALA A 92 2.69 -17.88 -1.50
CA ALA A 92 2.39 -19.05 -2.33
C ALA A 92 3.08 -19.02 -3.71
N ILE A 93 3.30 -17.82 -4.28
CA ILE A 93 4.09 -17.64 -5.51
C ILE A 93 5.58 -17.77 -5.19
N GLY A 94 6.02 -17.21 -4.05
CA GLY A 94 7.40 -17.25 -3.60
C GLY A 94 7.89 -18.64 -3.17
N SER A 95 7.00 -19.52 -2.69
CA SER A 95 7.35 -20.90 -2.32
C SER A 95 7.74 -21.78 -3.52
N VAL A 96 7.44 -21.36 -4.74
CA VAL A 96 7.90 -22.00 -5.99
C VAL A 96 9.40 -21.75 -6.22
N PHE A 97 9.97 -20.69 -5.63
CA PHE A 97 11.37 -20.27 -5.78
C PHE A 97 12.22 -20.47 -4.50
N GLY A 98 11.72 -21.27 -3.55
CA GLY A 98 12.41 -21.57 -2.29
C GLY A 98 12.32 -20.46 -1.22
N PRO A 99 13.00 -20.62 -0.07
CA PRO A 99 12.82 -19.77 1.11
C PRO A 99 13.13 -18.28 0.92
N VAL A 100 13.97 -17.93 -0.07
CA VAL A 100 14.26 -16.53 -0.45
C VAL A 100 13.13 -15.93 -1.29
N GLY A 101 12.50 -16.73 -2.17
CA GLY A 101 11.35 -16.32 -2.96
C GLY A 101 10.09 -16.05 -2.14
N THR A 102 9.85 -16.84 -1.09
CA THR A 102 8.74 -16.63 -0.13
C THR A 102 8.87 -15.30 0.61
N LEU A 103 10.10 -14.86 0.94
CA LEU A 103 10.36 -13.61 1.62
C LEU A 103 10.12 -12.39 0.70
N VAL A 104 10.60 -12.46 -0.55
CA VAL A 104 10.44 -11.39 -1.55
C VAL A 104 8.98 -11.25 -2.00
N GLY A 105 8.27 -12.37 -2.20
CA GLY A 105 6.84 -12.35 -2.57
C GLY A 105 5.94 -11.81 -1.46
N PHE A 106 6.26 -12.09 -0.18
CA PHE A 106 5.53 -11.57 0.97
C PHE A 106 5.69 -10.05 1.14
N VAL A 107 6.93 -9.54 1.01
CA VAL A 107 7.24 -8.11 1.15
C VAL A 107 6.74 -7.31 -0.06
N GLY A 108 6.97 -7.81 -1.28
CA GLY A 108 6.52 -7.17 -2.53
C GLY A 108 5.00 -7.11 -2.65
N GLY A 109 4.30 -8.21 -2.34
CA GLY A 109 2.82 -8.25 -2.41
C GLY A 109 2.13 -7.34 -1.40
N ALA A 110 2.69 -7.17 -0.20
CA ALA A 110 2.16 -6.27 0.82
C ALA A 110 2.42 -4.79 0.49
N VAL A 111 3.58 -4.45 -0.07
CA VAL A 111 3.93 -3.08 -0.49
C VAL A 111 3.16 -2.68 -1.76
N ILE A 112 3.05 -3.55 -2.76
CA ILE A 112 2.29 -3.31 -3.99
C ILE A 112 0.78 -3.27 -3.72
N GLY A 113 0.26 -4.22 -2.93
CA GLY A 113 -1.16 -4.22 -2.51
C GLY A 113 -1.52 -2.99 -1.69
N TYR A 114 -0.57 -2.44 -0.93
CA TYR A 114 -0.74 -1.19 -0.22
C TYR A 114 -0.62 0.06 -1.12
N ILE A 115 0.34 0.13 -2.03
CA ILE A 115 0.47 1.25 -2.98
C ILE A 115 -0.81 1.34 -3.85
N ILE A 116 -1.31 0.20 -4.33
CA ILE A 116 -2.58 0.12 -5.07
C ILE A 116 -3.75 0.46 -4.14
N GLY A 117 -3.78 -0.06 -2.92
CA GLY A 117 -4.85 0.20 -1.94
C GLY A 117 -4.94 1.66 -1.46
N ALA A 118 -3.80 2.31 -1.21
CA ALA A 118 -3.70 3.71 -0.80
C ALA A 118 -4.01 4.67 -1.95
N HIS A 119 -3.66 4.30 -3.19
CA HIS A 119 -4.01 5.07 -4.39
C HIS A 119 -5.51 4.90 -4.75
N ILE A 120 -6.10 3.73 -4.49
CA ILE A 120 -7.55 3.49 -4.55
C ILE A 120 -8.27 4.24 -3.42
N GLU A 121 -7.70 4.33 -2.22
CA GLU A 121 -8.26 5.08 -1.09
C GLU A 121 -8.21 6.60 -1.36
N GLN A 122 -7.14 7.14 -1.94
CA GLN A 122 -7.09 8.53 -2.42
C GLN A 122 -8.12 8.78 -3.53
N LYS A 123 -8.24 7.88 -4.52
CA LYS A 123 -9.28 7.99 -5.57
C LYS A 123 -10.71 7.82 -5.03
N LEU A 124 -10.91 7.05 -3.97
CA LEU A 124 -12.19 6.91 -3.27
C LEU A 124 -12.49 8.15 -2.43
N LYS A 125 -11.49 8.74 -1.74
CA LYS A 125 -11.63 10.03 -1.06
C LYS A 125 -11.96 11.14 -2.06
N ASP A 126 -11.28 11.18 -3.21
CA ASP A 126 -11.54 12.14 -4.28
C ASP A 126 -12.93 11.92 -4.93
N LYS A 127 -13.40 10.67 -5.06
CA LYS A 127 -14.76 10.36 -5.54
C LYS A 127 -15.85 10.64 -4.51
N VAL A 128 -15.59 10.39 -3.23
CA VAL A 128 -16.52 10.64 -2.12
C VAL A 128 -16.68 12.15 -1.91
N CYS A 129 -15.59 12.93 -1.96
CA CYS A 129 -15.61 14.39 -1.91
C CYS A 129 -16.33 15.03 -3.12
N ASN A 130 -16.36 14.34 -4.26
CA ASN A 130 -17.11 14.75 -5.46
C ASN A 130 -18.59 14.32 -5.47
N SER A 131 -19.06 13.58 -4.46
CA SER A 131 -20.48 13.20 -4.32
C SER A 131 -21.30 14.32 -3.65
N LYS A 132 -22.61 14.34 -3.87
CA LYS A 132 -23.54 15.29 -3.22
C LYS A 132 -23.45 15.27 -1.68
N LEU A 133 -23.08 14.13 -1.09
CA LEU A 133 -22.92 13.97 0.37
C LEU A 133 -21.53 14.45 0.85
N GLY A 134 -20.48 14.27 0.04
CA GLY A 134 -19.12 14.71 0.37
C GLY A 134 -18.89 16.22 0.24
N LYS A 135 -19.63 16.90 -0.63
CA LYS A 135 -19.66 18.38 -0.69
C LYS A 135 -20.15 19.03 0.61
N LEU A 136 -20.89 18.30 1.45
CA LEU A 136 -21.35 18.76 2.77
C LEU A 136 -20.26 18.64 3.86
N LEU A 137 -19.31 17.71 3.69
CA LEU A 137 -18.29 17.39 4.69
C LEU A 137 -16.94 18.08 4.43
N CYS A 138 -16.71 18.61 3.21
CA CYS A 138 -15.40 19.09 2.76
C CYS A 138 -15.38 20.55 2.27
N SER A 139 -16.35 21.39 2.67
CA SER A 139 -16.45 22.76 2.15
C SER A 139 -15.39 23.70 2.74
N THR A 140 -14.30 23.94 2.01
CA THR A 140 -13.69 25.28 1.85
C THR A 140 -12.80 25.31 0.59
N SER A 141 -13.01 26.37 -0.20
CA SER A 141 -12.30 26.79 -1.43
C SER A 141 -12.82 26.25 -2.79
N ASN A 142 -12.76 27.16 -3.76
CA ASN A 142 -13.63 27.32 -4.94
C ASN A 142 -13.18 26.55 -6.21
N LYS A 143 -14.19 26.23 -7.04
CA LYS A 143 -14.28 26.19 -8.54
C LYS A 143 -13.08 25.64 -9.34
N GLU A 144 -13.24 24.78 -10.35
CA GLU A 144 -14.13 24.91 -11.51
C GLU A 144 -14.26 23.54 -12.24
N ASP A 145 -15.45 23.24 -12.77
CA ASP A 145 -15.76 22.02 -13.53
C ASP A 145 -15.19 22.09 -14.95
N ASN A 146 -14.64 20.99 -15.47
CA ASN A 146 -14.56 20.78 -16.93
C ASN A 146 -14.84 19.33 -17.35
N LYS A 147 -15.79 19.21 -18.29
CA LYS A 147 -16.20 17.99 -19.01
C LYS A 147 -15.02 17.41 -19.80
N LYS A 148 -14.71 16.11 -19.58
CA LYS A 148 -13.76 15.36 -20.40
C LYS A 148 -14.34 15.04 -21.78
N THR A 149 -13.97 15.86 -22.76
CA THR A 149 -13.96 15.52 -24.19
C THR A 149 -12.58 14.97 -24.51
N ILE A 150 -12.46 13.86 -25.26
CA ILE A 150 -11.17 13.33 -25.69
C ILE A 150 -10.62 14.25 -26.79
N SER A 151 -9.87 15.28 -26.41
CA SER A 151 -9.00 16.04 -27.30
C SER A 151 -7.59 15.45 -27.24
N PHE A 152 -6.88 15.45 -28.37
CA PHE A 152 -5.42 15.37 -28.33
C PHE A 152 -4.94 16.47 -27.38
N GLN A 153 -4.23 16.12 -26.31
CA GLN A 153 -3.72 17.12 -25.37
C GLN A 153 -2.79 18.08 -26.12
N GLU A 154 -3.11 19.37 -26.06
CA GLU A 154 -2.19 20.43 -26.45
C GLU A 154 -0.93 20.32 -25.58
N ILE A 155 0.24 20.52 -26.19
CA ILE A 155 1.53 20.52 -25.50
C ILE A 155 1.48 21.59 -24.40
N LYS A 156 1.77 21.21 -23.16
CA LYS A 156 1.81 22.17 -22.05
C LYS A 156 3.04 23.07 -22.20
N ASN A 157 2.83 24.39 -22.23
CA ASN A 157 3.93 25.36 -22.13
C ASN A 157 4.39 25.50 -20.67
N VAL A 158 5.67 25.84 -20.48
CA VAL A 158 6.28 26.04 -19.17
C VAL A 158 6.44 27.54 -18.96
N SER A 159 5.94 28.07 -17.85
CA SER A 159 6.20 29.46 -17.50
C SER A 159 7.61 29.63 -16.91
N LEU A 160 8.21 30.81 -17.09
CA LEU A 160 9.52 31.14 -16.52
C LEU A 160 9.57 30.90 -15.00
N GLN A 161 8.50 31.26 -14.28
CA GLN A 161 8.40 31.04 -12.84
C GLN A 161 8.34 29.55 -12.48
N GLU A 162 7.59 28.74 -13.22
CA GLU A 162 7.56 27.29 -13.02
C GLU A 162 8.94 26.66 -13.25
N PHE A 163 9.67 27.15 -14.25
CA PHE A 163 11.03 26.69 -14.57
C PHE A 163 12.04 27.06 -13.48
N ILE A 164 11.98 28.28 -12.93
CA ILE A 164 12.90 28.74 -11.88
C ILE A 164 12.58 28.08 -10.52
N ASP A 165 11.31 27.94 -10.15
CA ASP A 165 10.90 27.49 -8.81
C ASP A 165 10.84 25.95 -8.65
N ASP A 166 11.12 25.20 -9.72
CA ASP A 166 10.91 23.74 -9.79
C ASP A 166 9.53 23.29 -9.28
N THR A 167 8.52 24.13 -9.52
CA THR A 167 7.15 23.86 -9.09
C THR A 167 6.61 22.55 -9.67
N PRO A 168 6.87 22.19 -10.95
CA PRO A 168 6.34 20.96 -11.53
C PRO A 168 6.89 19.67 -10.86
N ILE A 169 8.20 19.58 -10.66
CA ILE A 169 8.84 18.46 -9.93
C ILE A 169 8.29 18.39 -8.51
N LYS A 170 8.29 19.50 -7.76
CA LYS A 170 7.78 19.55 -6.38
C LYS A 170 6.35 19.01 -6.28
N ASN A 171 5.45 19.52 -7.12
CA ASN A 171 4.03 19.16 -7.08
C ASN A 171 3.74 17.71 -7.50
N SER A 172 4.62 17.12 -8.32
CA SER A 172 4.54 15.71 -8.69
C SER A 172 4.93 14.77 -7.52
N LEU A 173 5.86 15.20 -6.66
CA LEU A 173 6.43 14.38 -5.60
C LEU A 173 5.74 14.57 -4.25
N VAL A 174 5.61 15.82 -3.80
CA VAL A 174 5.20 16.15 -2.44
C VAL A 174 3.98 17.05 -2.48
N LYS A 175 2.98 16.70 -1.66
CA LYS A 175 1.80 17.53 -1.42
C LYS A 175 1.74 17.92 0.05
N ASN A 176 1.06 19.03 0.35
CA ASN A 176 0.76 19.48 1.71
C ASN A 176 1.99 19.76 2.57
N ILE A 177 3.01 20.42 2.00
CA ILE A 177 4.16 20.92 2.75
C ILE A 177 3.68 22.02 3.70
N THR A 178 4.03 21.91 4.99
CA THR A 178 3.56 22.82 6.03
C THR A 178 4.61 23.01 7.13
N ASP A 179 4.53 24.15 7.82
CA ASP A 179 5.25 24.41 9.07
C ASP A 179 4.43 23.94 10.30
N GLU A 180 3.11 23.87 10.13
CA GLU A 180 2.11 23.52 11.14
C GLU A 180 1.65 22.07 10.98
N THR A 181 2.34 21.14 11.64
CA THR A 181 2.06 19.70 11.53
C THR A 181 1.02 19.19 12.52
N ASP A 182 0.81 19.88 13.65
CA ASP A 182 0.00 19.37 14.77
C ASP A 182 -1.47 19.13 14.37
N GLN A 183 -2.11 20.09 13.69
CA GLN A 183 -3.51 19.96 13.28
C GLN A 183 -3.71 18.90 12.19
N ALA A 184 -2.82 18.87 11.20
CA ALA A 184 -2.88 17.90 10.11
C ALA A 184 -2.59 16.46 10.60
N ALA A 185 -1.64 16.31 11.52
CA ALA A 185 -1.36 15.03 12.18
C ALA A 185 -2.58 14.53 12.97
N TYR A 186 -3.26 15.41 13.71
CA TYR A 186 -4.48 15.04 14.44
C TYR A 186 -5.58 14.55 13.49
N GLN A 187 -5.82 15.22 12.36
CA GLN A 187 -6.79 14.78 11.36
C GLN A 187 -6.44 13.41 10.78
N ASP A 188 -5.17 13.18 10.45
CA ASP A 188 -4.69 11.87 9.97
C ASP A 188 -4.94 10.77 11.01
N LEU A 189 -4.64 11.03 12.28
CA LEU A 189 -4.89 10.10 13.39
C LEU A 189 -6.39 9.78 13.52
N GLN A 190 -7.28 10.77 13.45
CA GLN A 190 -8.73 10.53 13.52
C GLN A 190 -9.25 9.63 12.39
N ILE A 191 -8.72 9.75 11.17
CA ILE A 191 -9.07 8.85 10.06
C ILE A 191 -8.64 7.42 10.40
N LEU A 192 -7.48 7.22 11.02
CA LEU A 192 -7.03 5.88 11.41
C LEU A 192 -7.88 5.29 12.54
N LEU A 193 -8.21 6.10 13.54
CA LEU A 193 -9.11 5.70 14.62
C LEU A 193 -10.46 5.20 14.07
N SER A 194 -11.02 5.88 13.07
CA SER A 194 -12.27 5.45 12.44
C SER A 194 -12.20 4.08 11.77
N LYS A 195 -11.01 3.69 11.25
CA LYS A 195 -10.76 2.38 10.64
C LYS A 195 -10.48 1.27 11.64
N LEU A 196 -10.02 1.63 12.83
CA LEU A 196 -9.65 0.71 13.91
C LEU A 196 -10.77 0.52 14.95
N LYS A 197 -11.94 1.12 14.70
CA LYS A 197 -13.11 0.99 15.56
C LYS A 197 -13.55 -0.47 15.65
N SER A 198 -13.66 -0.97 16.87
CA SER A 198 -14.20 -2.29 17.16
C SER A 198 -15.33 -2.17 18.17
N THR A 199 -16.23 -3.14 18.18
CA THR A 199 -17.36 -3.23 19.10
C THR A 199 -17.35 -4.58 19.79
N LEU A 200 -17.81 -4.63 21.03
CA LEU A 200 -17.96 -5.90 21.74
C LEU A 200 -19.07 -6.75 21.11
N ILE A 201 -18.75 -8.00 20.79
CA ILE A 201 -19.67 -9.00 20.26
C ILE A 201 -19.56 -10.28 21.09
N PRO A 202 -20.63 -11.07 21.22
CA PRO A 202 -20.56 -12.38 21.85
C PRO A 202 -19.67 -13.31 21.03
N TYR A 203 -18.81 -14.06 21.71
CA TYR A 203 -18.01 -15.14 21.14
C TYR A 203 -18.68 -16.48 21.41
N ASP A 204 -18.47 -17.43 20.51
CA ASP A 204 -18.98 -18.79 20.68
C ASP A 204 -18.29 -19.47 21.86
N LEU A 205 -19.07 -20.10 22.73
CA LEU A 205 -18.60 -20.75 23.95
C LEU A 205 -18.79 -22.27 23.89
N GLN A 206 -17.79 -22.97 24.39
CA GLN A 206 -17.85 -24.39 24.72
C GLN A 206 -17.86 -24.55 26.25
N PRO A 207 -19.01 -24.93 26.84
CA PRO A 207 -19.11 -25.23 28.26
C PRO A 207 -18.52 -26.62 28.59
N SER A 208 -18.03 -26.77 29.82
CA SER A 208 -17.50 -28.01 30.39
C SER A 208 -17.55 -27.96 31.94
N GLY A 209 -17.39 -29.11 32.59
CA GLY A 209 -17.56 -29.21 34.05
C GLY A 209 -19.03 -29.12 34.46
N ASP A 210 -19.29 -28.51 35.61
CA ASP A 210 -20.63 -28.36 36.19
C ASP A 210 -21.39 -27.14 35.62
N SER A 211 -21.24 -26.87 34.32
CA SER A 211 -21.79 -25.67 33.66
C SER A 211 -23.32 -25.60 33.70
N GLY A 212 -24.02 -26.71 33.94
CA GLY A 212 -25.48 -26.74 34.06
C GLY A 212 -26.05 -25.99 35.29
N GLN A 213 -25.17 -25.52 36.18
CA GLN A 213 -25.56 -24.68 37.33
C GLN A 213 -25.81 -23.22 36.94
N LEU A 214 -25.35 -22.78 35.76
CA LEU A 214 -25.45 -21.42 35.28
C LEU A 214 -26.20 -21.40 33.93
N VAL A 215 -26.74 -20.23 33.57
CA VAL A 215 -27.45 -20.00 32.31
C VAL A 215 -27.16 -18.60 31.77
N ASN A 216 -27.56 -18.37 30.50
CA ASN A 216 -27.39 -17.11 29.78
C ASN A 216 -25.93 -16.67 29.68
N GLU A 217 -25.01 -17.63 29.64
CA GLU A 217 -23.58 -17.38 29.64
C GLU A 217 -23.16 -16.72 28.34
N THR A 218 -22.61 -15.52 28.46
CA THR A 218 -22.17 -14.73 27.32
C THR A 218 -20.78 -14.20 27.61
N LEU A 219 -19.81 -14.58 26.78
CA LEU A 219 -18.48 -13.98 26.77
C LEU A 219 -18.37 -13.06 25.56
N LYS A 220 -18.18 -11.78 25.81
CA LYS A 220 -18.04 -10.74 24.78
C LYS A 220 -16.59 -10.31 24.68
N GLY A 221 -16.11 -10.18 23.45
CA GLY A 221 -14.81 -9.60 23.11
C GLY A 221 -14.93 -8.69 21.88
N PRO A 222 -13.87 -7.99 21.46
CA PRO A 222 -13.95 -7.09 20.33
C PRO A 222 -14.20 -7.85 19.02
N SER A 223 -14.94 -7.25 18.10
CA SER A 223 -15.11 -7.79 16.75
C SER A 223 -13.79 -7.90 15.97
N SER A 224 -12.77 -7.12 16.34
CA SER A 224 -11.45 -7.11 15.70
C SER A 224 -10.35 -6.70 16.68
N ILE A 225 -9.26 -7.45 16.68
CA ILE A 225 -8.05 -7.24 17.48
C ILE A 225 -6.86 -7.22 16.51
N TYR A 226 -6.26 -6.06 16.28
CA TYR A 226 -5.14 -5.92 15.34
C TYR A 226 -3.80 -6.10 16.04
N GLY A 227 -3.03 -7.10 15.63
CA GLY A 227 -1.68 -7.33 16.12
C GLY A 227 -1.60 -7.80 17.57
N PHE A 228 -0.57 -7.35 18.28
CA PHE A 228 -0.28 -7.76 19.67
C PHE A 228 -1.00 -6.85 20.68
N SER A 229 -2.26 -6.55 20.40
CA SER A 229 -3.09 -5.63 21.19
C SER A 229 -3.69 -6.33 22.40
N ALA A 230 -3.79 -5.60 23.52
CA ALA A 230 -4.69 -5.95 24.61
C ALA A 230 -6.13 -5.62 24.20
N PHE A 231 -7.11 -6.28 24.80
CA PHE A 231 -8.53 -6.17 24.43
C PHE A 231 -9.47 -6.30 25.64
N PRO A 232 -10.60 -5.57 25.65
CA PRO A 232 -11.64 -5.71 26.67
C PRO A 232 -12.41 -7.02 26.53
N VAL A 233 -12.78 -7.63 27.67
CA VAL A 233 -13.60 -8.84 27.75
C VAL A 233 -14.67 -8.65 28.82
N VAL A 234 -15.89 -9.08 28.51
CA VAL A 234 -17.02 -9.08 29.43
C VAL A 234 -17.61 -10.48 29.49
N PHE A 235 -17.72 -11.06 30.68
CA PHE A 235 -18.35 -12.35 30.90
C PHE A 235 -19.58 -12.18 31.79
N GLU A 236 -20.74 -12.51 31.23
CA GLU A 236 -22.03 -12.40 31.91
C GLU A 236 -22.66 -13.78 32.06
N PHE A 237 -23.30 -14.03 33.19
CA PHE A 237 -24.08 -15.24 33.43
C PHE A 237 -25.09 -15.03 34.56
N SER A 238 -26.02 -15.96 34.67
CA SER A 238 -27.05 -16.02 35.71
C SER A 238 -27.08 -17.40 36.36
N PRO A 239 -27.50 -17.53 37.63
CA PRO A 239 -27.72 -18.83 38.24
C PRO A 239 -28.91 -19.53 37.58
N PHE A 240 -28.79 -20.83 37.35
CA PHE A 240 -29.91 -21.69 36.94
C PHE A 240 -30.78 -21.98 38.15
N GLY A 241 -32.09 -21.80 38.07
CA GLY A 241 -32.99 -22.00 39.21
C GLY A 241 -34.44 -22.20 38.81
N ASN A 242 -35.30 -22.14 39.83
CA ASN A 242 -36.74 -22.03 39.70
C ASN A 242 -37.24 -21.02 40.75
N ASP A 243 -37.96 -19.99 40.33
CA ASP A 243 -38.58 -18.99 41.22
C ASP A 243 -39.46 -19.59 42.35
N GLU A 244 -39.92 -20.83 42.22
CA GLU A 244 -40.73 -21.54 43.23
C GLU A 244 -39.88 -22.25 44.31
N VAL A 245 -38.58 -22.44 44.10
CA VAL A 245 -37.69 -23.18 45.00
C VAL A 245 -36.55 -22.30 45.46
N LYS A 246 -36.34 -22.21 46.79
CA LYS A 246 -35.23 -21.43 47.34
C LYS A 246 -33.92 -22.21 47.20
N ASP A 247 -33.10 -21.88 46.21
CA ASP A 247 -31.80 -22.55 45.97
C ASP A 247 -30.69 -21.62 45.47
N PRO A 248 -30.34 -20.56 46.23
CA PRO A 248 -29.37 -19.56 45.78
C PRO A 248 -28.01 -20.19 45.48
N ILE A 249 -27.39 -19.68 44.41
CA ILE A 249 -26.00 -19.98 44.06
C ILE A 249 -25.11 -18.89 44.64
N CYS A 250 -24.06 -19.30 45.35
CA CYS A 250 -23.04 -18.43 45.90
C CYS A 250 -21.71 -18.65 45.17
N LEU A 251 -21.15 -17.58 44.61
CA LEU A 251 -19.85 -17.61 43.95
C LEU A 251 -18.74 -17.57 44.99
N THR A 252 -17.74 -18.44 44.84
CA THR A 252 -16.48 -18.36 45.62
C THR A 252 -15.40 -17.70 44.80
N ASN A 253 -15.35 -18.00 43.50
CA ASN A 253 -14.29 -17.52 42.66
C ASN A 253 -14.67 -17.50 41.17
N VAL A 254 -14.27 -16.44 40.46
CA VAL A 254 -14.35 -16.34 39.00
C VAL A 254 -12.96 -16.05 38.44
N LYS A 255 -12.52 -16.81 37.44
CA LYS A 255 -11.25 -16.61 36.73
C LYS A 255 -11.51 -16.38 35.26
N ILE A 256 -10.84 -15.40 34.67
CA ILE A 256 -10.82 -15.19 33.21
C ILE A 256 -9.37 -15.07 32.77
N TYR A 257 -8.98 -15.79 31.72
CA TYR A 257 -7.60 -15.81 31.21
C TYR A 257 -7.54 -16.15 29.73
N VAL A 258 -6.38 -15.89 29.12
CA VAL A 258 -6.06 -16.33 27.76
C VAL A 258 -5.29 -17.65 27.82
N LYS A 259 -5.63 -18.58 26.94
CA LYS A 259 -4.95 -19.88 26.78
C LYS A 259 -4.46 -20.03 25.35
N ASP A 260 -3.17 -20.28 25.17
CA ASP A 260 -2.62 -20.57 23.83
C ASP A 260 -2.85 -22.03 23.40
N THR A 261 -2.50 -22.33 22.14
CA THR A 261 -2.63 -23.68 21.56
C THR A 261 -1.79 -24.75 22.27
N ASN A 262 -0.76 -24.34 23.03
CA ASN A 262 0.10 -25.24 23.79
C ASN A 262 -0.39 -25.42 25.23
N GLY A 263 -1.46 -24.72 25.62
CA GLY A 263 -2.04 -24.77 26.95
C GLY A 263 -1.44 -23.82 27.96
N ASN A 264 -0.53 -22.92 27.57
CA ASN A 264 0.01 -21.91 28.47
C ASN A 264 -1.06 -20.86 28.77
N LEU A 265 -1.09 -20.40 30.02
CA LEU A 265 -2.05 -19.42 30.51
C LEU A 265 -1.41 -18.03 30.59
N TYR A 266 -2.16 -17.01 30.19
CA TYR A 266 -1.72 -15.63 30.20
C TYR A 266 -2.79 -14.71 30.80
N TRP A 267 -2.32 -13.69 31.52
CA TRP A 267 -3.14 -12.56 32.01
C TRP A 267 -4.34 -12.96 32.87
N THR A 268 -4.21 -13.99 33.71
CA THR A 268 -5.30 -14.44 34.59
C THR A 268 -5.80 -13.32 35.48
N ARG A 269 -7.10 -13.04 35.41
CA ARG A 269 -7.83 -12.18 36.35
C ARG A 269 -8.68 -13.08 37.25
N THR A 270 -8.63 -12.85 38.55
CA THR A 270 -9.34 -13.66 39.55
C THR A 270 -10.14 -12.76 40.48
N TRP A 271 -11.44 -13.00 40.59
CA TRP A 271 -12.30 -12.39 41.61
C TRP A 271 -12.64 -13.46 42.62
N SER A 272 -12.28 -13.23 43.88
CA SER A 272 -12.57 -14.13 45.00
C SER A 272 -13.54 -13.44 45.95
N PHE A 273 -14.47 -14.21 46.48
CA PHE A 273 -15.54 -13.73 47.34
C PHE A 273 -15.54 -14.50 48.64
N GLU A 274 -15.84 -13.78 49.72
CA GLU A 274 -16.11 -14.41 51.01
C GLU A 274 -17.44 -15.17 50.98
N GLU A 275 -17.59 -16.10 51.92
CA GLU A 275 -18.79 -16.92 52.03
C GLU A 275 -20.05 -16.03 52.19
N GLY A 276 -21.05 -16.27 51.35
CA GLY A 276 -22.30 -15.50 51.37
C GLY A 276 -22.24 -14.12 50.70
N GLU A 277 -21.05 -13.62 50.31
CA GLU A 277 -20.88 -12.27 49.78
C GLU A 277 -21.57 -12.07 48.42
N LYS A 278 -21.43 -13.07 47.53
CA LYS A 278 -21.89 -13.00 46.15
C LYS A 278 -22.84 -14.14 45.82
N CYS A 279 -24.03 -14.09 46.42
CA CYS A 279 -25.11 -15.05 46.19
C CYS A 279 -26.25 -14.47 45.34
N GLY A 280 -26.99 -15.33 44.65
CA GLY A 280 -28.13 -14.93 43.83
C GLY A 280 -29.03 -16.11 43.48
N GLU A 281 -30.32 -15.84 43.36
CA GLU A 281 -31.35 -16.76 42.86
C GLU A 281 -31.63 -16.46 41.37
N GLU A 282 -32.54 -17.23 40.75
CA GLU A 282 -32.98 -17.01 39.37
C GLU A 282 -33.36 -15.54 39.13
N GLY A 283 -33.00 -15.02 37.95
CA GLY A 283 -33.13 -13.59 37.63
C GLY A 283 -31.95 -12.70 38.06
N THR A 284 -31.06 -13.18 38.93
CA THR A 284 -29.80 -12.46 39.23
C THR A 284 -28.89 -12.47 38.01
N LYS A 285 -28.31 -11.33 37.66
CA LYS A 285 -27.31 -11.23 36.59
C LYS A 285 -25.96 -10.79 37.15
N TRP A 286 -24.93 -11.59 36.90
CA TRP A 286 -23.55 -11.23 37.21
C TRP A 286 -22.80 -10.85 35.94
N SER A 287 -21.93 -9.84 36.04
CA SER A 287 -21.05 -9.38 34.97
C SER A 287 -19.64 -9.23 35.52
N PHE A 288 -18.66 -9.75 34.79
CA PHE A 288 -17.25 -9.71 35.11
C PHE A 288 -16.49 -9.13 33.91
N GLU A 289 -15.79 -8.03 34.17
CA GLU A 289 -15.21 -7.18 33.15
C GLU A 289 -13.68 -7.13 33.35
N THR A 290 -12.90 -7.45 32.32
CA THR A 290 -11.43 -7.44 32.39
C THR A 290 -10.78 -7.07 31.07
N ILE A 291 -9.47 -6.83 31.11
CA ILE A 291 -8.63 -6.63 29.93
C ILE A 291 -7.65 -7.80 29.84
N LEU A 292 -7.54 -8.38 28.66
CA LEU A 292 -6.63 -9.49 28.35
C LEU A 292 -5.73 -9.14 27.17
N LYS A 293 -4.75 -9.99 26.87
CA LYS A 293 -3.90 -9.87 25.68
C LYS A 293 -3.50 -11.26 25.17
N GLY A 294 -3.33 -11.41 23.86
CA GLY A 294 -2.79 -12.64 23.29
C GLY A 294 -1.32 -12.90 23.70
N PRO A 295 -0.77 -14.08 23.39
CA PRO A 295 0.65 -14.35 23.58
C PRO A 295 1.52 -13.41 22.73
N ASP A 296 2.53 -12.80 23.34
CA ASP A 296 3.43 -11.86 22.67
C ASP A 296 4.91 -12.19 22.99
N PRO A 297 5.59 -12.93 22.10
CA PRO A 297 7.01 -13.25 22.29
C PRO A 297 7.96 -12.09 21.93
N TYR A 298 7.45 -10.99 21.37
CA TYR A 298 8.27 -9.93 20.79
C TYR A 298 8.48 -8.73 21.72
N VAL A 299 7.91 -8.75 22.93
CA VAL A 299 8.11 -7.67 23.92
C VAL A 299 9.60 -7.44 24.23
N ASN A 300 10.38 -8.51 24.39
CA ASN A 300 11.82 -8.37 24.65
C ASN A 300 12.58 -7.81 23.44
N TYR A 301 12.04 -7.96 22.22
CA TYR A 301 12.67 -7.42 21.03
C TYR A 301 12.48 -5.92 20.95
N ILE A 302 11.31 -5.41 21.34
CA ILE A 302 11.12 -3.95 21.42
C ILE A 302 12.04 -3.32 22.46
N ASP A 303 12.32 -4.01 23.57
CA ASP A 303 13.28 -3.54 24.58
C ASP A 303 14.70 -3.41 24.01
N ARG A 304 15.07 -4.31 23.08
CA ARG A 304 16.33 -4.20 22.34
C ARG A 304 16.34 -3.02 21.38
N VAL A 305 15.20 -2.69 20.76
CA VAL A 305 15.09 -1.48 19.93
C VAL A 305 15.23 -0.23 20.80
N LEU A 306 14.50 -0.16 21.92
CA LEU A 306 14.53 0.96 22.86
C LEU A 306 15.91 1.16 23.50
N SER A 307 16.67 0.09 23.73
CA SER A 307 18.06 0.19 24.22
C SER A 307 19.08 0.50 23.11
N GLY A 308 18.69 0.51 21.83
CA GLY A 308 19.59 0.69 20.69
C GLY A 308 20.43 -0.56 20.35
N GLN A 309 20.05 -1.74 20.85
CA GLN A 309 20.75 -3.01 20.67
C GLN A 309 20.11 -3.93 19.62
N ALA A 310 19.08 -3.45 18.93
CA ALA A 310 18.44 -4.19 17.86
C ALA A 310 19.30 -4.13 16.59
N ASN A 311 19.29 -5.23 15.83
CA ASN A 311 19.90 -5.34 14.51
C ASN A 311 18.80 -5.49 13.45
N GLN A 312 19.20 -5.58 12.19
CA GLN A 312 18.29 -5.78 11.06
C GLN A 312 17.31 -6.94 11.28
N THR A 313 17.81 -8.10 11.70
CA THR A 313 16.98 -9.30 11.92
C THR A 313 15.85 -9.05 12.92
N ILE A 314 16.14 -8.37 14.03
CA ILE A 314 15.13 -8.08 15.06
C ILE A 314 14.07 -7.12 14.53
N ILE A 315 14.48 -6.09 13.78
CA ILE A 315 13.55 -5.14 13.16
C ILE A 315 12.65 -5.84 12.15
N GLU A 316 13.22 -6.71 11.31
CA GLU A 316 12.47 -7.51 10.33
C GLU A 316 11.51 -8.49 11.02
N GLU A 317 11.95 -9.19 12.07
CA GLU A 317 11.10 -10.07 12.87
C GLU A 317 9.93 -9.32 13.50
N LEU A 318 10.13 -8.08 13.98
CA LEU A 318 9.05 -7.23 14.51
C LEU A 318 8.03 -6.81 13.44
N PHE A 319 8.46 -6.50 12.21
CA PHE A 319 7.55 -6.16 11.12
C PHE A 319 6.88 -7.38 10.47
N ASN A 320 7.47 -8.57 10.59
CA ASN A 320 6.93 -9.83 10.09
C ASN A 320 6.19 -10.63 11.19
N ALA A 321 6.09 -10.07 12.40
CA ALA A 321 5.49 -10.71 13.55
C ALA A 321 3.99 -11.01 13.32
N VAL A 322 3.61 -12.26 13.54
CA VAL A 322 2.21 -12.72 13.45
C VAL A 322 1.72 -13.12 14.84
N PRO A 323 0.57 -12.60 15.31
CA PRO A 323 -0.03 -13.02 16.56
C PRO A 323 -0.34 -14.51 16.57
N LYS A 324 -0.10 -15.18 17.71
CA LYS A 324 -0.45 -16.59 17.88
C LYS A 324 -1.95 -16.76 18.14
N GLN A 325 -2.48 -17.91 17.76
CA GLN A 325 -3.85 -18.29 18.10
C GLN A 325 -3.99 -18.50 19.61
N PHE A 326 -5.14 -18.11 20.14
CA PHE A 326 -5.51 -18.28 21.53
C PHE A 326 -7.03 -18.40 21.69
N GLU A 327 -7.46 -18.90 22.84
CA GLU A 327 -8.84 -18.84 23.30
C GLU A 327 -8.92 -18.13 24.65
N ILE A 328 -10.09 -17.56 24.95
CA ILE A 328 -10.41 -16.99 26.25
C ILE A 328 -11.13 -18.07 27.06
N VAL A 329 -10.74 -18.23 28.31
CA VAL A 329 -11.33 -19.20 29.22
C VAL A 329 -11.86 -18.48 30.45
N ALA A 330 -13.10 -18.77 30.80
CA ALA A 330 -13.73 -18.37 32.06
C ALA A 330 -13.97 -19.62 32.93
N GLU A 331 -13.57 -19.58 34.19
CA GLU A 331 -13.84 -20.62 35.19
C GLU A 331 -14.62 -20.00 36.35
N VAL A 332 -15.74 -20.62 36.71
CA VAL A 332 -16.61 -20.18 37.80
C VAL A 332 -16.70 -21.31 38.82
N SER A 333 -16.41 -20.99 40.06
CA SER A 333 -16.52 -21.92 41.18
C SER A 333 -17.39 -21.33 42.27
N GLY A 334 -18.14 -22.18 42.95
CA GLY A 334 -19.10 -21.77 43.97
C GLY A 334 -19.76 -22.95 44.63
N TYR A 335 -20.87 -22.68 45.30
CA TYR A 335 -21.76 -23.71 45.82
C TYR A 335 -23.22 -23.28 45.67
N ARG A 336 -24.12 -24.25 45.53
CA ARG A 336 -25.57 -24.04 45.65
C ARG A 336 -25.98 -24.34 47.09
N GLU A 337 -26.80 -23.48 47.68
CA GLU A 337 -27.43 -23.78 48.96
C GLU A 337 -28.74 -24.53 48.72
N ILE A 338 -28.87 -25.71 49.32
CA ILE A 338 -30.06 -26.54 49.17
C ILE A 338 -30.97 -26.31 50.38
N TYR A 339 -32.24 -26.01 50.11
CA TYR A 339 -33.28 -25.87 51.12
C TYR A 339 -34.39 -26.88 50.85
N TYR A 340 -35.10 -27.27 51.90
CA TYR A 340 -36.37 -27.99 51.78
C TYR A 340 -37.49 -27.21 52.44
N TYR A 341 -38.70 -27.35 51.89
CA TYR A 341 -39.87 -26.65 52.40
C TYR A 341 -40.61 -27.51 53.43
N ASN A 342 -40.77 -26.99 54.65
CA ASN A 342 -41.50 -27.67 55.71
C ASN A 342 -42.32 -26.66 56.53
N ASN A 343 -43.59 -26.95 56.77
CA ASN A 343 -44.49 -26.13 57.60
C ASN A 343 -44.52 -24.63 57.25
N GLY A 344 -44.50 -24.30 55.96
CA GLY A 344 -44.56 -22.90 55.52
C GLY A 344 -43.22 -22.15 55.53
N GLN A 345 -42.11 -22.83 55.84
CA GLN A 345 -40.78 -22.22 55.93
C GLN A 345 -39.75 -23.03 55.13
N TRP A 346 -38.81 -22.32 54.51
CA TRP A 346 -37.61 -22.89 53.91
C TRP A 346 -36.55 -23.16 54.98
N ILE A 347 -36.10 -24.40 55.09
CA ILE A 347 -35.07 -24.82 56.04
C ILE A 347 -33.82 -25.21 55.23
N PHE A 348 -32.67 -24.66 55.62
CA PHE A 348 -31.38 -24.97 55.02
C PHE A 348 -30.97 -26.41 55.34
N ASP A 349 -30.48 -27.13 54.33
CA ASP A 349 -30.01 -28.51 54.46
C ASP A 349 -28.48 -28.58 54.36
N HIS A 350 -27.92 -28.37 53.16
CA HIS A 350 -26.49 -28.45 52.91
C HIS A 350 -26.05 -27.56 51.73
N LYS A 351 -24.74 -27.54 51.45
CA LYS A 351 -24.13 -26.84 50.32
C LYS A 351 -23.57 -27.84 49.33
N GLU A 352 -23.87 -27.68 48.06
CA GLU A 352 -23.33 -28.51 46.98
C GLU A 352 -22.34 -27.69 46.14
N PRO A 353 -21.03 -28.03 46.14
CA PRO A 353 -20.03 -27.29 45.37
C PRO A 353 -20.18 -27.53 43.88
N PHE A 354 -19.79 -26.56 43.06
CA PHE A 354 -19.73 -26.71 41.60
C PHE A 354 -18.51 -26.01 41.00
N SER A 355 -18.07 -26.50 39.84
CA SER A 355 -17.02 -25.87 39.03
C SER A 355 -17.38 -25.90 37.55
N ALA A 356 -17.75 -24.75 37.00
CA ALA A 356 -18.07 -24.56 35.59
C ALA A 356 -16.90 -23.93 34.82
N LYS A 357 -16.72 -24.34 33.57
CA LYS A 357 -15.68 -23.81 32.68
C LYS A 357 -16.22 -23.53 31.28
N TYR A 358 -15.96 -22.33 30.77
CA TYR A 358 -16.38 -21.85 29.46
C TYR A 358 -15.15 -21.46 28.66
N THR A 359 -14.96 -22.07 27.50
CA THR A 359 -13.83 -21.79 26.60
C THR A 359 -14.36 -21.24 25.29
N THR A 360 -13.79 -20.17 24.76
CA THR A 360 -14.18 -19.68 23.42
C THR A 360 -13.77 -20.68 22.33
N LEU A 361 -14.51 -20.72 21.23
CA LEU A 361 -14.21 -21.58 20.07
C LEU A 361 -13.57 -20.83 18.89
N SER A 362 -13.55 -19.50 18.97
CA SER A 362 -13.26 -18.62 17.86
C SER A 362 -12.56 -17.32 18.27
N GLY A 363 -12.02 -17.24 19.49
CA GLY A 363 -11.37 -16.02 19.99
C GLY A 363 -10.26 -15.53 19.05
N TYR A 364 -9.45 -16.47 18.55
CA TYR A 364 -8.39 -16.17 17.59
C TYR A 364 -8.87 -15.67 16.22
N ARG A 365 -10.13 -15.93 15.82
CA ARG A 365 -10.65 -15.52 14.50
C ARG A 365 -10.86 -14.01 14.40
N HIS A 366 -10.92 -13.33 15.53
CA HIS A 366 -11.01 -11.88 15.62
C HIS A 366 -9.64 -11.20 15.54
N ILE A 367 -8.54 -11.97 15.51
CA ILE A 367 -7.19 -11.42 15.38
C ILE A 367 -6.90 -11.08 13.91
N GLY A 368 -6.67 -9.79 13.65
CA GLY A 368 -6.12 -9.28 12.40
C GLY A 368 -4.60 -9.12 12.46
N GLY A 369 -3.98 -8.87 11.30
CA GLY A 369 -2.57 -8.50 11.22
C GLY A 369 -2.25 -7.27 12.07
N GLY A 370 -1.05 -7.24 12.66
CA GLY A 370 -0.59 -6.11 13.48
C GLY A 370 0.05 -4.98 12.70
N VAL A 371 0.23 -5.16 11.38
CA VAL A 371 0.86 -4.17 10.52
C VAL A 371 -0.19 -3.34 9.81
N TYR A 372 -0.10 -2.02 9.96
CA TYR A 372 -0.84 -1.08 9.12
C TYR A 372 0.12 -0.11 8.45
N VAL A 373 -0.34 0.50 7.36
CA VAL A 373 0.44 1.52 6.65
C VAL A 373 -0.45 2.73 6.40
N ILE A 374 0.05 3.93 6.73
CA ILE A 374 -0.63 5.20 6.52
C ILE A 374 -0.01 5.89 5.32
N GLY A 375 -0.85 6.41 4.42
CA GLY A 375 -0.38 6.99 3.15
C GLY A 375 0.32 8.32 3.38
N GLY A 376 1.12 8.76 2.44
CA GLY A 376 1.87 10.01 2.55
C GLY A 376 3.00 10.04 1.52
N PHE A 377 3.89 11.01 1.68
CA PHE A 377 5.09 11.09 0.86
C PHE A 377 6.01 9.91 1.12
N ALA A 378 6.61 9.36 0.06
CA ALA A 378 7.58 8.29 0.14
C ALA A 378 8.78 8.66 -0.75
N GLY A 379 9.99 8.40 -0.25
CA GLY A 379 11.24 8.73 -0.92
C GLY A 379 11.91 9.98 -0.34
N SER A 380 12.34 10.88 -1.22
CA SER A 380 12.98 12.16 -0.91
C SER A 380 12.76 13.12 -2.06
N LEU A 381 12.84 14.44 -1.80
CA LEU A 381 13.09 15.41 -2.86
C LEU A 381 14.50 15.22 -3.46
N PRO A 382 14.75 15.74 -4.68
CA PRO A 382 16.07 15.77 -5.29
C PRO A 382 17.09 16.55 -4.44
N ALA A 383 18.37 16.18 -4.54
CA ALA A 383 19.46 16.82 -3.78
C ALA A 383 19.54 18.34 -4.01
N ASP A 384 19.08 18.80 -5.16
CA ASP A 384 19.11 20.21 -5.57
C ASP A 384 18.19 21.11 -4.72
N TYR A 385 17.18 20.54 -4.06
CA TYR A 385 16.32 21.29 -3.13
C TYR A 385 17.01 21.66 -1.82
N LYS A 386 18.30 21.35 -1.62
CA LYS A 386 19.03 21.61 -0.36
C LYS A 386 18.95 23.06 0.13
N ASP A 387 18.87 24.02 -0.79
CA ASP A 387 18.80 25.45 -0.50
C ASP A 387 17.36 26.00 -0.60
N ALA A 388 16.40 25.17 -1.00
CA ALA A 388 14.99 25.54 -1.14
C ALA A 388 14.31 25.62 0.25
N PRO A 389 13.50 26.65 0.54
CA PRO A 389 12.78 26.77 1.81
C PRO A 389 11.93 25.53 2.14
N GLU A 390 11.36 24.87 1.14
CA GLU A 390 10.53 23.69 1.27
C GLU A 390 11.28 22.48 1.84
N ALA A 391 12.60 22.39 1.66
CA ALA A 391 13.41 21.31 2.21
C ALA A 391 13.49 21.33 3.73
N ALA A 392 13.22 22.47 4.37
CA ALA A 392 13.21 22.62 5.84
C ALA A 392 11.81 22.49 6.47
N LYS A 393 10.75 22.48 5.65
CA LYS A 393 9.35 22.32 6.09
C LYS A 393 9.01 20.86 6.33
N PHE A 394 7.78 20.54 6.72
CA PHE A 394 7.35 19.17 6.97
C PHE A 394 6.30 18.67 5.97
N THR A 395 6.37 17.38 5.67
CA THR A 395 5.29 16.64 5.01
C THR A 395 5.01 15.33 5.74
N ALA A 396 3.81 14.82 5.59
CA ALA A 396 3.40 13.56 6.19
C ALA A 396 4.00 12.41 5.38
N PHE A 397 4.85 11.60 6.01
CA PHE A 397 5.46 10.45 5.34
C PHE A 397 4.55 9.24 5.39
N GLN A 398 4.55 8.45 4.32
CA GLN A 398 4.01 7.11 4.37
C GLN A 398 4.69 6.37 5.53
N THR A 399 3.91 5.78 6.41
CA THR A 399 4.41 5.17 7.65
C THR A 399 3.93 3.74 7.74
N LYS A 400 4.86 2.79 7.88
CA LYS A 400 4.56 1.40 8.22
C LYS A 400 4.66 1.23 9.73
N VAL A 401 3.64 0.67 10.38
CA VAL A 401 3.62 0.45 11.83
C VAL A 401 3.28 -1.00 12.12
N SER A 402 3.99 -1.63 13.06
CA SER A 402 3.72 -2.98 13.59
C SER A 402 3.53 -2.94 15.09
N GLY A 403 2.75 -3.87 15.65
CA GLY A 403 2.60 -4.06 17.09
C GLY A 403 1.14 -4.10 17.57
N ALA A 404 0.85 -3.42 18.67
CA ALA A 404 -0.45 -3.29 19.32
C ALA A 404 -1.36 -2.26 18.63
N SER A 405 -1.61 -2.47 17.34
CA SER A 405 -2.25 -1.50 16.43
C SER A 405 -3.73 -1.20 16.72
N SER A 406 -4.41 -2.02 17.53
CA SER A 406 -5.73 -1.64 18.05
C SER A 406 -5.65 -0.68 19.23
N ASN A 407 -4.52 -0.64 19.94
CA ASN A 407 -4.35 0.17 21.15
C ASN A 407 -3.59 1.45 20.88
N LEU A 408 -2.57 1.42 20.03
CA LEU A 408 -1.68 2.54 19.76
C LEU A 408 -1.61 2.82 18.26
N ILE A 409 -1.63 4.09 17.90
CA ILE A 409 -1.40 4.57 16.54
C ILE A 409 -0.30 5.63 16.52
N ALA A 410 0.50 5.59 15.46
CA ALA A 410 1.55 6.56 15.20
C ALA A 410 1.48 7.14 13.79
N ARG A 411 1.80 8.42 13.65
CA ARG A 411 1.92 9.17 12.38
C ARG A 411 3.21 9.95 12.34
N LEU A 412 3.94 9.86 11.23
CA LEU A 412 5.26 10.47 11.06
C LEU A 412 5.22 11.62 10.07
N TRP A 413 5.80 12.74 10.47
CA TRP A 413 6.08 13.90 9.65
C TRP A 413 7.59 14.14 9.64
N SER A 414 8.14 14.50 8.49
CA SER A 414 9.56 14.74 8.34
C SER A 414 9.79 15.80 7.28
N ALA A 415 10.98 16.38 7.29
CA ALA A 415 11.44 17.18 6.16
C ALA A 415 11.44 16.34 4.87
N PRO A 416 10.98 16.87 3.73
CA PRO A 416 10.82 16.10 2.51
C PRO A 416 12.15 15.78 1.81
N LEU A 417 13.24 16.50 2.12
CA LEU A 417 14.57 16.22 1.61
C LEU A 417 15.36 15.38 2.61
N HIS A 418 15.67 14.14 2.22
CA HIS A 418 16.58 13.26 2.94
C HIS A 418 17.86 13.11 2.13
N MET A 419 18.96 13.70 2.59
CA MET A 419 20.21 13.73 1.83
C MET A 419 21.41 13.36 2.73
N LEU A 420 22.36 12.58 2.22
CA LEU A 420 23.59 12.30 2.94
C LEU A 420 24.38 13.61 3.19
N ASN A 421 25.08 13.68 4.32
CA ASN A 421 25.71 14.89 4.89
C ASN A 421 24.75 16.05 5.23
N ALA A 422 23.43 15.83 5.18
CA ALA A 422 22.45 16.81 5.61
C ALA A 422 21.78 16.39 6.93
N THR A 423 21.19 17.39 7.59
CA THR A 423 20.39 17.19 8.80
C THR A 423 18.91 17.22 8.46
N VAL A 424 18.17 16.24 8.94
CA VAL A 424 16.73 16.11 8.71
C VAL A 424 15.97 16.19 10.02
N ALA A 425 14.87 16.95 10.02
CA ALA A 425 13.96 17.07 11.14
C ALA A 425 12.81 16.07 11.03
N TYR A 426 12.44 15.48 12.15
CA TYR A 426 11.32 14.55 12.29
C TYR A 426 10.37 15.01 13.41
N ARG A 427 9.07 14.79 13.19
CA ARG A 427 8.00 14.93 14.19
C ARG A 427 7.15 13.66 14.19
N PHE A 428 7.12 12.99 15.33
CA PHE A 428 6.41 11.74 15.53
C PHE A 428 5.20 12.00 16.42
N TYR A 429 4.03 11.61 15.96
CA TYR A 429 2.78 11.73 16.72
C TYR A 429 2.31 10.35 17.12
N VAL A 430 2.05 10.13 18.40
CA VAL A 430 1.60 8.85 18.96
C VAL A 430 0.36 9.09 19.81
N GLN A 431 -0.64 8.22 19.66
CA GLN A 431 -1.88 8.31 20.42
C GLN A 431 -2.43 6.91 20.73
N ALA A 432 -3.02 6.75 21.90
CA ALA A 432 -3.85 5.60 22.22
C ALA A 432 -5.21 5.67 21.48
N ASN A 433 -5.76 4.53 21.08
CA ASN A 433 -7.04 4.45 20.40
C ASN A 433 -8.20 4.77 21.37
N PRO A 434 -8.83 5.95 21.29
CA PRO A 434 -9.86 6.35 22.25
C PRO A 434 -11.08 5.44 22.14
N GLY A 435 -11.61 5.01 23.29
CA GLY A 435 -12.79 4.17 23.36
C GLY A 435 -12.61 2.70 22.95
N TYR A 436 -11.40 2.28 22.54
CA TYR A 436 -11.16 0.87 22.22
C TYR A 436 -11.36 -0.05 23.43
N PHE A 437 -11.05 0.46 24.62
CA PHE A 437 -11.25 -0.25 25.87
C PHE A 437 -12.62 0.02 26.50
N ASP A 438 -13.55 0.74 25.87
CA ASP A 438 -14.84 1.03 26.50
C ASP A 438 -15.54 -0.27 26.95
N PRO A 439 -16.04 -0.34 28.20
CA PRO A 439 -16.24 0.77 29.16
C PRO A 439 -15.02 1.09 30.07
N PHE A 440 -13.87 0.45 29.91
CA PHE A 440 -12.67 0.71 30.70
C PHE A 440 -11.92 1.99 30.24
N SER A 441 -11.25 2.66 31.18
CA SER A 441 -10.35 3.79 30.91
C SER A 441 -8.98 3.55 31.56
N PRO A 442 -8.19 2.58 31.07
CA PRO A 442 -6.90 2.27 31.66
C PRO A 442 -5.89 3.39 31.41
N SER A 443 -4.97 3.61 32.35
CA SER A 443 -3.81 4.47 32.13
C SER A 443 -2.78 3.75 31.24
N ILE A 444 -2.19 4.50 30.32
CA ILE A 444 -1.15 4.02 29.41
C ILE A 444 0.08 4.89 29.64
N ILE A 445 1.08 4.33 30.35
CA ILE A 445 2.38 4.97 30.57
C ILE A 445 3.35 4.41 29.55
N ASP A 446 4.14 5.28 28.91
CA ASP A 446 4.95 4.92 27.78
C ASP A 446 6.44 5.26 27.93
N GLU A 447 7.24 4.49 27.20
CA GLU A 447 8.65 4.72 26.90
C GLU A 447 8.79 4.75 25.38
N ALA A 448 9.36 5.83 24.85
CA ALA A 448 9.57 6.04 23.43
C ALA A 448 11.05 6.29 23.13
N ARG A 449 11.49 5.84 21.95
CA ARG A 449 12.81 6.17 21.41
C ARG A 449 12.82 6.14 19.90
N ILE A 450 13.52 7.11 19.31
CA ILE A 450 13.82 7.11 17.89
C ILE A 450 15.18 6.46 17.69
N VAL A 451 15.27 5.47 16.81
CA VAL A 451 16.53 4.84 16.43
C VAL A 451 16.75 4.98 14.94
N VAL A 452 17.97 5.32 14.55
CA VAL A 452 18.36 5.49 13.16
C VAL A 452 19.56 4.61 12.88
N TYR A 453 19.44 3.77 11.88
CA TYR A 453 20.50 2.87 11.44
C TYR A 453 21.15 3.41 10.19
N ARG A 454 22.49 3.50 10.22
CA ARG A 454 23.32 3.62 9.03
C ARG A 454 23.39 2.27 8.34
N ILE A 455 23.19 2.28 7.04
CA ILE A 455 23.40 1.13 6.17
C ILE A 455 24.78 1.28 5.54
N THR A 456 25.60 0.24 5.67
CA THR A 456 26.97 0.21 5.12
C THR A 456 27.01 -0.45 3.73
N ASP A 457 28.11 -0.28 3.01
CA ASP A 457 28.43 -0.93 1.72
C ASP A 457 28.58 -2.46 1.81
N LYS A 458 28.70 -3.00 3.03
CA LYS A 458 28.61 -4.43 3.32
C LYS A 458 27.17 -4.92 3.51
N GLY A 459 26.19 -4.04 3.40
CA GLY A 459 24.77 -4.33 3.66
C GLY A 459 24.42 -4.43 5.15
N THR A 460 25.36 -4.20 6.06
CA THR A 460 25.11 -4.26 7.52
C THR A 460 24.48 -2.98 8.04
N TRP A 461 23.60 -3.13 9.04
CA TRP A 461 22.95 -2.03 9.74
C TRP A 461 23.70 -1.73 11.03
N GLU A 462 24.10 -0.48 11.20
CA GLU A 462 24.80 0.01 12.37
C GLU A 462 23.99 1.12 13.01
N LEU A 463 23.79 1.07 14.33
CA LEU A 463 23.09 2.14 15.02
C LEU A 463 23.89 3.45 14.86
N ALA A 464 23.30 4.42 14.18
CA ALA A 464 23.90 5.74 14.00
C ALA A 464 23.41 6.73 15.06
N TYR A 465 22.11 6.67 15.38
CA TYR A 465 21.51 7.54 16.38
C TYR A 465 20.48 6.78 17.20
N ALA A 466 20.41 7.14 18.49
CA ALA A 466 19.31 6.76 19.37
C ALA A 466 18.92 7.99 20.20
N ILE A 467 17.71 8.50 19.98
CA ILE A 467 17.24 9.78 20.47
C ILE A 467 16.05 9.56 21.42
N PRO A 468 16.12 10.03 22.68
CA PRO A 468 17.26 10.74 23.28
C PRO A 468 18.48 9.84 23.56
N LEU A 469 19.65 10.47 23.68
CA LEU A 469 20.90 9.77 24.01
C LEU A 469 20.89 9.18 25.43
N SER A 470 20.18 9.83 26.35
CA SER A 470 20.05 9.40 27.76
C SER A 470 19.26 8.12 27.96
N GLY A 471 18.66 7.55 26.90
CA GLY A 471 17.85 6.33 26.97
C GLY A 471 16.48 6.53 26.33
N VAL A 472 15.44 6.05 27.01
CA VAL A 472 14.05 6.27 26.61
C VAL A 472 13.54 7.62 27.13
N THR A 473 12.52 8.16 26.48
CA THR A 473 11.73 9.29 26.98
C THR A 473 10.31 8.83 27.27
N ASN A 474 9.65 9.43 28.26
CA ASN A 474 8.23 9.18 28.52
C ASN A 474 7.41 10.29 27.88
N LEU A 475 6.41 9.94 27.06
CA LEU A 475 5.49 10.92 26.46
C LEU A 475 4.31 11.23 27.40
N GLY A 476 4.13 10.41 28.43
CA GLY A 476 3.09 10.57 29.45
C GLY A 476 1.80 9.85 29.04
N ASP A 477 0.65 10.38 29.48
CA ASP A 477 -0.63 9.75 29.15
C ASP A 477 -0.96 9.89 27.65
N LEU A 478 -0.93 8.77 26.92
CA LEU A 478 -1.19 8.68 25.48
C LEU A 478 -2.68 8.78 25.10
N THR A 479 -3.61 8.97 26.03
CA THR A 479 -5.05 9.22 25.71
C THR A 479 -5.25 10.42 24.77
N THR A 480 -4.32 11.39 24.82
CA THR A 480 -4.20 12.50 23.88
C THR A 480 -2.97 12.33 22.99
N GLY A 481 -3.04 12.80 21.74
CA GLY A 481 -1.91 12.72 20.83
C GLY A 481 -0.67 13.42 21.40
N LYS A 482 0.43 12.69 21.52
CA LYS A 482 1.72 13.19 21.98
C LYS A 482 2.70 13.32 20.83
N ARG A 483 3.58 14.31 20.93
CA ARG A 483 4.59 14.62 19.93
C ARG A 483 5.99 14.32 20.48
N LEU A 484 6.81 13.67 19.68
CA LEU A 484 8.25 13.50 19.87
C LEU A 484 8.97 14.10 18.67
N ASP A 485 9.91 15.01 18.93
CA ASP A 485 10.66 15.71 17.89
C ASP A 485 12.12 15.23 17.86
N ALA A 486 12.72 15.16 16.68
CA ALA A 486 14.14 14.85 16.53
C ALA A 486 14.78 15.51 15.33
N SER A 487 16.10 15.65 15.40
CA SER A 487 16.95 16.09 14.30
C SER A 487 18.10 15.10 14.13
N VAL A 488 18.34 14.66 12.91
CA VAL A 488 19.27 13.56 12.60
C VAL A 488 20.17 13.98 11.44
N ASN A 489 21.49 13.89 11.62
CA ASN A 489 22.45 14.16 10.55
C ASN A 489 22.91 12.86 9.87
N TYR A 490 22.71 12.75 8.56
CA TYR A 490 23.11 11.57 7.78
C TYR A 490 24.58 11.60 7.34
N ASN A 491 25.52 11.53 8.28
CA ASN A 491 26.96 11.57 7.99
C ASN A 491 27.41 10.55 6.93
N ALA A 492 27.92 11.02 5.79
CA ALA A 492 28.43 10.21 4.69
C ALA A 492 29.88 9.73 4.94
N ALA A 493 30.10 9.04 6.07
CA ALA A 493 31.38 8.38 6.32
C ALA A 493 31.72 7.35 5.21
N PRO A 494 33.01 7.03 4.99
CA PRO A 494 33.39 6.00 4.03
C PRO A 494 32.64 4.69 4.28
N GLY A 495 32.04 4.14 3.22
CA GLY A 495 31.21 2.94 3.29
C GLY A 495 29.76 3.17 3.73
N THR A 496 29.32 4.41 4.00
CA THR A 496 27.89 4.72 4.20
C THR A 496 27.13 4.63 2.87
N VAL A 497 26.08 3.82 2.83
CA VAL A 497 25.16 3.71 1.69
C VAL A 497 23.89 4.52 1.91
N SER A 498 23.24 4.35 3.06
CA SER A 498 21.94 4.97 3.34
C SER A 498 21.63 5.00 4.84
N TYR A 499 20.43 5.47 5.20
CA TYR A 499 19.89 5.47 6.55
C TYR A 499 18.45 4.95 6.56
N ARG A 500 18.07 4.27 7.65
CA ARG A 500 16.67 3.96 7.99
C ARG A 500 16.36 4.49 9.38
N ALA A 501 15.18 5.06 9.56
CA ALA A 501 14.72 5.61 10.83
C ALA A 501 13.54 4.79 11.36
N PHE A 502 13.47 4.64 12.68
CA PHE A 502 12.38 3.93 13.35
C PHE A 502 12.01 4.64 14.63
N VAL A 503 10.74 4.50 15.03
CA VAL A 503 10.28 4.87 16.36
C VAL A 503 9.69 3.67 17.05
N ALA A 504 10.26 3.33 18.19
CA ALA A 504 9.72 2.34 19.09
C ALA A 504 8.98 3.06 20.21
N VAL A 505 7.79 2.57 20.52
CA VAL A 505 7.04 2.93 21.72
C VAL A 505 6.69 1.64 22.42
N LYS A 506 7.02 1.54 23.70
CA LYS A 506 6.51 0.52 24.60
C LYS A 506 5.65 1.21 25.63
N ALA A 507 4.47 0.69 25.87
CA ALA A 507 3.58 1.22 26.88
C ALA A 507 3.08 0.12 27.79
N HIS A 508 2.62 0.49 28.98
CA HIS A 508 2.03 -0.42 29.93
C HIS A 508 0.59 0.00 30.22
N LEU A 509 -0.31 -0.94 30.02
CA LEU A 509 -1.70 -0.83 30.43
C LEU A 509 -1.83 -1.39 31.85
N THR A 510 -2.27 -0.55 32.79
CA THR A 510 -2.58 -1.01 34.15
C THR A 510 -4.02 -1.47 34.21
N ARG A 511 -4.23 -2.77 34.49
CA ARG A 511 -5.55 -3.34 34.72
C ARG A 511 -6.03 -3.06 36.16
N ASP A 512 -7.32 -3.23 36.42
CA ASP A 512 -7.97 -2.95 37.71
C ASP A 512 -7.37 -3.68 38.91
N ASP A 513 -6.77 -4.86 38.70
CA ASP A 513 -6.02 -5.64 39.70
C ASP A 513 -4.55 -5.22 39.86
N GLY A 514 -4.12 -4.13 39.21
CA GLY A 514 -2.74 -3.66 39.22
C GLY A 514 -1.81 -4.40 38.25
N GLN A 515 -2.31 -5.43 37.53
CA GLN A 515 -1.51 -6.14 36.53
C GLN A 515 -1.10 -5.19 35.40
N GLN A 516 0.20 -5.18 35.08
CA GLN A 516 0.75 -4.42 33.96
C GLN A 516 0.76 -5.29 32.71
N ILE A 517 0.06 -4.86 31.65
CA ILE A 517 0.02 -5.53 30.35
C ILE A 517 0.85 -4.70 29.36
N PRO A 518 1.97 -5.23 28.83
CA PRO A 518 2.83 -4.49 27.92
C PRO A 518 2.18 -4.38 26.54
N LEU A 519 2.28 -3.20 25.94
CA LEU A 519 1.90 -2.86 24.58
C LEU A 519 3.14 -2.30 23.88
N TRP A 520 3.24 -2.47 22.56
CA TRP A 520 4.34 -1.89 21.81
C TRP A 520 3.94 -1.56 20.39
N ILE A 521 4.56 -0.54 19.80
CA ILE A 521 4.54 -0.30 18.37
C ILE A 521 5.95 0.03 17.86
N LEU A 522 6.23 -0.37 16.63
CA LEU A 522 7.41 0.03 15.87
C LEU A 522 6.94 0.69 14.57
N ALA A 523 7.33 1.95 14.35
CA ALA A 523 6.96 2.74 13.19
C ALA A 523 8.20 3.05 12.33
N GLU A 524 8.07 2.90 11.01
CA GLU A 524 9.07 3.25 10.01
C GLU A 524 8.49 4.24 8.99
N PRO A 525 9.08 5.44 8.81
CA PRO A 525 8.74 6.33 7.72
C PRO A 525 9.36 5.86 6.40
N ALA A 526 8.64 6.09 5.30
CA ALA A 526 9.04 5.65 3.97
C ALA A 526 10.10 6.56 3.32
N ILE A 527 11.25 6.77 3.98
CA ILE A 527 12.33 7.63 3.48
C ILE A 527 13.20 6.92 2.44
N ALA A 528 13.86 7.67 1.56
CA ALA A 528 14.95 7.17 0.72
C ALA A 528 16.04 8.24 0.55
N PRO A 529 17.11 8.21 1.36
CA PRO A 529 18.17 9.21 1.29
C PRO A 529 18.88 9.29 -0.07
N VAL A 530 18.91 10.48 -0.65
CA VAL A 530 19.63 10.81 -1.89
C VAL A 530 21.10 11.14 -1.61
N ASP A 531 21.93 10.98 -2.64
CA ASP A 531 23.35 11.29 -2.60
C ASP A 531 23.58 12.76 -3.01
N PRO A 532 24.25 13.60 -2.18
CA PRO A 532 24.51 14.99 -2.50
C PRO A 532 25.44 15.20 -3.71
N THR A 533 26.11 14.14 -4.20
CA THR A 533 26.96 14.19 -5.40
C THR A 533 26.18 13.97 -6.70
N ILE A 534 24.93 13.50 -6.60
CA ILE A 534 24.03 13.32 -7.74
C ILE A 534 23.12 14.55 -7.78
N THR A 535 23.63 15.64 -8.33
CA THR A 535 22.91 16.90 -8.56
C THR A 535 22.63 17.10 -10.03
N ARG A 536 21.60 17.88 -10.37
CA ARG A 536 21.30 18.22 -11.76
C ARG A 536 22.38 19.10 -12.36
N THR A 537 22.70 18.84 -13.61
CA THR A 537 23.71 19.57 -14.39
C THR A 537 23.13 20.85 -14.97
N ILE A 538 21.80 20.96 -15.08
CA ILE A 538 21.11 22.15 -15.58
C ILE A 538 20.99 23.28 -14.57
N ASP A 539 21.05 22.99 -13.27
CA ASP A 539 20.79 23.96 -12.19
C ASP A 539 21.65 25.23 -12.24
N PRO A 540 22.98 25.16 -12.51
CA PRO A 540 23.81 26.35 -12.67
C PRO A 540 23.36 27.27 -13.83
N TYR A 541 22.59 26.74 -14.78
CA TYR A 541 22.15 27.47 -15.97
C TYR A 541 20.69 27.93 -15.89
N ILE A 542 19.93 27.59 -14.85
CA ILE A 542 18.49 27.94 -14.74
C ILE A 542 18.29 29.46 -14.82
N THR A 543 19.03 30.24 -14.03
CA THR A 543 18.91 31.72 -14.07
C THR A 543 19.33 32.27 -15.43
N GLN A 544 20.42 31.75 -16.00
CA GLN A 544 20.91 32.20 -17.30
C GLN A 544 19.90 31.92 -18.42
N ILE A 545 19.32 30.72 -18.47
CA ILE A 545 18.24 30.35 -19.41
C ILE A 545 17.02 31.24 -19.18
N GLY A 546 16.70 31.54 -17.92
CA GLY A 546 15.60 32.43 -17.56
C GLY A 546 15.80 33.86 -18.08
N ASP A 547 17.01 34.40 -17.96
CA ASP A 547 17.35 35.74 -18.45
C ASP A 547 17.26 35.79 -19.99
N LEU A 548 17.79 34.77 -20.68
CA LEU A 548 17.75 34.64 -22.14
C LEU A 548 16.34 34.49 -22.71
N THR A 549 15.35 34.15 -21.88
CA THR A 549 13.96 33.96 -22.31
C THR A 549 13.02 35.06 -21.84
N SER A 550 13.54 36.06 -21.13
CA SER A 550 12.75 37.07 -20.41
C SER A 550 12.07 38.11 -21.31
N ASP A 551 12.64 38.42 -22.46
CA ASP A 551 12.11 39.40 -23.44
C ASP A 551 11.31 38.74 -24.59
N ASN A 552 11.13 37.41 -24.53
CA ASN A 552 10.45 36.58 -25.53
C ASN A 552 11.07 36.60 -26.94
N VAL A 553 12.35 36.99 -27.07
CA VAL A 553 13.06 36.98 -28.34
C VAL A 553 14.40 36.28 -28.14
N ILE A 554 14.76 35.34 -29.02
CA ILE A 554 16.09 34.72 -29.02
C ILE A 554 16.90 35.33 -30.16
N ASP A 555 17.89 36.16 -29.83
CA ASP A 555 18.79 36.72 -30.83
C ASP A 555 19.98 35.79 -31.15
N GLU A 556 20.85 36.19 -32.08
CA GLU A 556 22.00 35.39 -32.47
C GLU A 556 23.04 35.22 -31.35
N ALA A 557 23.17 36.20 -30.46
CA ALA A 557 24.04 36.11 -29.30
C ALA A 557 23.46 35.13 -28.27
N ASP A 558 22.17 35.20 -27.99
CA ASP A 558 21.45 34.30 -27.09
C ASP A 558 21.52 32.86 -27.60
N ALA A 559 21.31 32.64 -28.90
CA ALA A 559 21.43 31.33 -29.53
C ALA A 559 22.84 30.72 -29.38
N ASN A 560 23.89 31.54 -29.41
CA ASN A 560 25.26 31.07 -29.19
C ASN A 560 25.51 30.72 -27.71
N VAL A 561 24.92 31.46 -26.77
CA VAL A 561 24.96 31.11 -25.34
C VAL A 561 24.21 29.80 -25.09
N LEU A 562 23.01 29.63 -25.65
CA LEU A 562 22.22 28.39 -25.54
C LEU A 562 22.97 27.17 -26.11
N LYS A 563 23.71 27.32 -27.21
CA LYS A 563 24.58 26.24 -27.73
C LYS A 563 25.67 25.85 -26.73
N SER A 564 26.34 26.83 -26.13
CA SER A 564 27.38 26.57 -25.13
C SER A 564 26.82 25.89 -23.88
N ILE A 565 25.62 26.29 -23.44
CA ILE A 565 24.90 25.64 -22.34
C ILE A 565 24.60 24.19 -22.72
N ALA A 566 23.98 23.97 -23.89
CA ALA A 566 23.62 22.64 -24.37
C ALA A 566 24.83 21.70 -24.47
N ASP A 567 25.96 22.15 -25.03
CA ASP A 567 27.19 21.34 -25.12
C ASP A 567 27.72 20.95 -23.72
N SER A 568 27.63 21.86 -22.76
CA SER A 568 28.04 21.61 -21.37
C SER A 568 27.12 20.61 -20.67
N LEU A 569 25.81 20.71 -20.90
CA LEU A 569 24.81 19.74 -20.40
C LEU A 569 25.07 18.35 -20.98
N ILE A 570 25.26 18.26 -22.30
CA ILE A 570 25.50 16.97 -22.99
C ILE A 570 26.77 16.30 -22.45
N SER A 571 27.86 17.05 -22.30
CA SER A 571 29.10 16.54 -21.71
C SER A 571 28.88 15.98 -20.30
N SER A 572 28.16 16.72 -19.46
CA SER A 572 27.90 16.31 -18.07
C SER A 572 26.95 15.12 -17.97
N LEU A 573 25.91 15.06 -18.81
CA LEU A 573 24.99 13.91 -18.91
C LEU A 573 25.71 12.65 -19.41
N ASN A 574 26.68 12.77 -20.32
CA ASN A 574 27.51 11.63 -20.72
C ASN A 574 28.32 11.05 -19.55
N ASN A 575 28.85 11.87 -18.64
CA ASN A 575 29.52 11.39 -17.43
C ASN A 575 28.57 10.63 -16.49
N LYS A 576 27.29 11.05 -16.42
CA LYS A 576 26.26 10.31 -15.68
C LYS A 576 25.91 8.97 -16.34
N ILE A 577 25.88 8.91 -17.68
CA ILE A 577 25.75 7.66 -18.44
C ILE A 577 26.92 6.70 -18.16
N GLU A 578 28.16 7.20 -18.09
CA GLU A 578 29.32 6.37 -17.71
C GLU A 578 29.17 5.80 -16.29
N SER A 579 28.70 6.62 -15.35
CA SER A 579 28.41 6.19 -13.98
C SER A 579 27.32 5.11 -13.94
N ALA A 580 26.26 5.26 -14.74
CA ALA A 580 25.21 4.25 -14.85
C ALA A 580 25.72 2.95 -15.50
N ASN A 581 26.55 3.03 -16.55
CA ASN A 581 27.19 1.86 -17.18
C ASN A 581 28.07 1.08 -16.18
N TYR A 582 28.77 1.77 -15.29
CA TYR A 582 29.50 1.13 -14.19
C TYR A 582 28.56 0.28 -13.31
N TRP A 583 27.38 0.79 -12.96
CA TRP A 583 26.40 0.05 -12.15
C TRP A 583 25.73 -1.10 -12.91
N ILE A 584 25.50 -0.98 -14.22
CA ILE A 584 25.05 -2.10 -15.07
C ILE A 584 26.05 -3.25 -15.01
N LYS A 585 27.33 -2.94 -15.27
CA LYS A 585 28.41 -3.92 -15.24
C LYS A 585 28.50 -4.59 -13.86
N LYS A 586 28.51 -3.78 -12.80
CA LYS A 586 28.59 -4.26 -11.41
C LYS A 586 27.40 -5.14 -11.04
N GLY A 587 26.19 -4.77 -11.45
CA GLY A 587 24.96 -5.54 -11.22
C GLY A 587 24.98 -6.90 -11.93
N ASN A 588 25.38 -6.92 -13.21
CA ASN A 588 25.50 -8.13 -14.01
C ASN A 588 26.57 -9.10 -13.47
N GLU A 589 27.72 -8.57 -13.04
CA GLU A 589 28.81 -9.37 -12.46
C GLU A 589 28.40 -10.16 -11.21
N VAL A 590 27.48 -9.62 -10.40
CA VAL A 590 26.99 -10.26 -9.17
C VAL A 590 25.60 -10.89 -9.33
N GLY A 591 25.05 -10.95 -10.54
CA GLY A 591 23.74 -11.53 -10.82
C GLY A 591 22.55 -10.76 -10.23
N LYS A 592 22.68 -9.44 -10.03
CA LYS A 592 21.59 -8.58 -9.55
C LYS A 592 20.90 -7.85 -10.71
N GLU A 593 19.93 -8.52 -11.33
CA GLU A 593 19.23 -8.02 -12.52
C GLU A 593 18.54 -6.66 -12.30
N LEU A 594 17.94 -6.42 -11.12
CA LEU A 594 17.27 -5.16 -10.82
C LEU A 594 18.24 -3.97 -10.79
N VAL A 595 19.49 -4.17 -10.38
CA VAL A 595 20.54 -3.12 -10.41
C VAL A 595 20.83 -2.73 -11.85
N ALA A 596 21.05 -3.72 -12.71
CA ALA A 596 21.32 -3.49 -14.13
C ALA A 596 20.11 -2.86 -14.83
N LYS A 597 18.89 -3.25 -14.47
CA LYS A 597 17.65 -2.67 -14.97
C LYS A 597 17.54 -1.19 -14.61
N TYR A 598 17.61 -0.84 -13.32
CA TYR A 598 17.51 0.55 -12.89
C TYR A 598 18.61 1.43 -13.48
N ALA A 599 19.85 0.93 -13.54
CA ALA A 599 20.93 1.67 -14.18
C ALA A 599 20.72 1.84 -15.69
N SER A 600 20.10 0.88 -16.38
CA SER A 600 19.73 1.02 -17.80
C SER A 600 18.63 2.06 -18.01
N GLU A 601 17.62 2.11 -17.13
CA GLU A 601 16.59 3.17 -17.19
C GLU A 601 17.20 4.55 -16.95
N ALA A 602 18.15 4.68 -16.03
CA ALA A 602 18.89 5.93 -15.85
C ALA A 602 19.55 6.40 -17.15
N ILE A 603 20.19 5.48 -17.89
CA ILE A 603 20.79 5.78 -19.21
C ILE A 603 19.73 6.26 -20.21
N ASN A 604 18.59 5.58 -20.29
CA ASN A 604 17.50 5.95 -21.21
C ASN A 604 17.05 7.41 -20.98
N HIS A 605 16.85 7.78 -19.71
CA HIS A 605 16.43 9.12 -19.33
C HIS A 605 17.51 10.18 -19.57
N TYR A 606 18.78 9.88 -19.24
CA TYR A 606 19.89 10.79 -19.60
C TYR A 606 20.04 10.98 -21.11
N GLN A 607 19.80 9.94 -21.92
CA GLN A 607 19.83 10.04 -23.39
C GLN A 607 18.67 10.89 -23.92
N GLU A 608 17.47 10.77 -23.34
CA GLU A 608 16.36 11.67 -23.67
C GLU A 608 16.67 13.12 -23.25
N ALA A 609 17.29 13.34 -22.08
CA ALA A 609 17.77 14.65 -21.69
C ALA A 609 18.79 15.21 -22.72
N ILE A 610 19.78 14.43 -23.15
CA ILE A 610 20.75 14.82 -24.19
C ILE A 610 20.04 15.22 -25.50
N LYS A 611 19.05 14.44 -25.93
CA LYS A 611 18.27 14.71 -27.15
C LYS A 611 17.50 16.04 -27.06
N TYR A 612 16.99 16.42 -25.90
CA TYR A 612 16.34 17.71 -25.71
C TYR A 612 17.34 18.85 -25.51
N ALA A 613 18.51 18.59 -24.92
CA ALA A 613 19.62 19.56 -24.90
C ALA A 613 20.12 19.88 -26.31
N GLU A 614 20.21 18.90 -27.22
CA GLU A 614 20.51 19.15 -28.64
C GLU A 614 19.47 20.05 -29.32
N LYS A 615 18.20 19.99 -28.91
CA LYS A 615 17.16 20.89 -29.43
C LYS A 615 17.32 22.33 -28.96
N LEU A 616 17.92 22.57 -27.79
CA LEU A 616 18.21 23.93 -27.32
C LEU A 616 19.17 24.67 -28.27
N LYS A 617 20.04 23.96 -28.98
CA LYS A 617 21.02 24.54 -29.92
C LYS A 617 20.38 25.23 -31.13
N VAL A 618 19.16 24.84 -31.46
CA VAL A 618 18.43 25.27 -32.67
C VAL A 618 17.08 25.91 -32.34
N ALA A 619 16.75 26.08 -31.06
CA ALA A 619 15.52 26.74 -30.63
C ALA A 619 15.64 28.25 -30.85
N ASP A 620 14.62 28.83 -31.49
CA ASP A 620 14.52 30.25 -31.84
C ASP A 620 13.34 30.98 -31.16
N ASP A 621 12.54 30.25 -30.38
CA ASP A 621 11.43 30.78 -29.58
C ASP A 621 11.64 30.50 -28.09
N SER A 622 11.38 31.50 -27.25
CA SER A 622 11.59 31.44 -25.80
C SER A 622 10.72 30.37 -25.10
N ASN A 623 9.51 30.08 -25.60
CA ASN A 623 8.69 29.00 -25.02
C ASN A 623 9.27 27.62 -25.32
N ASP A 624 9.84 27.45 -26.52
CA ASP A 624 10.50 26.20 -26.90
C ASP A 624 11.78 25.99 -26.10
N VAL A 625 12.56 27.06 -25.86
CA VAL A 625 13.74 27.04 -24.97
C VAL A 625 13.34 26.61 -23.56
N LEU A 626 12.36 27.28 -22.94
CA LEU A 626 11.88 26.95 -21.59
C LEU A 626 11.33 25.53 -21.50
N ARG A 627 10.53 25.10 -22.50
CA ARG A 627 9.98 23.74 -22.54
C ARG A 627 11.06 22.68 -22.69
N PHE A 628 12.04 22.87 -23.57
CA PHE A 628 13.12 21.90 -23.75
C PHE A 628 14.03 21.86 -22.53
N ALA A 629 14.34 23.01 -21.93
CA ALA A 629 15.11 23.07 -20.69
C ALA A 629 14.38 22.37 -19.52
N GLU A 630 13.07 22.55 -19.39
CA GLU A 630 12.26 21.82 -18.39
C GLU A 630 12.29 20.31 -18.63
N ILE A 631 12.17 19.86 -19.89
CA ILE A 631 12.27 18.43 -20.21
C ILE A 631 13.65 17.88 -19.86
N VAL A 632 14.74 18.59 -20.17
CA VAL A 632 16.10 18.19 -19.77
C VAL A 632 16.19 18.03 -18.25
N LYS A 633 15.68 19.03 -17.51
CA LYS A 633 15.70 19.05 -16.05
C LYS A 633 14.95 17.89 -15.42
N GLU A 634 13.72 17.63 -15.87
CA GLU A 634 12.90 16.55 -15.34
C GLU A 634 13.43 15.16 -15.73
N GLU A 635 13.87 14.97 -16.98
CA GLU A 635 14.50 13.72 -17.45
C GLU A 635 15.81 13.42 -16.70
N GLU A 636 16.63 14.44 -16.46
CA GLU A 636 17.82 14.29 -15.63
C GLU A 636 17.47 13.88 -14.19
N THR A 637 16.46 14.50 -13.59
CA THR A 637 15.98 14.16 -12.23
C THR A 637 15.50 12.72 -12.16
N ILE A 638 14.77 12.26 -13.17
CA ILE A 638 14.30 10.87 -13.28
C ILE A 638 15.51 9.92 -13.38
N GLY A 639 16.47 10.23 -14.24
CA GLY A 639 17.70 9.46 -14.38
C GLY A 639 18.49 9.36 -13.07
N ASP A 640 18.59 10.46 -12.32
CA ASP A 640 19.26 10.52 -11.02
C ASP A 640 18.59 9.63 -9.97
N TYR A 641 17.26 9.58 -9.93
CA TYR A 641 16.53 8.64 -9.07
C TYR A 641 16.76 7.19 -9.45
N TYR A 642 16.74 6.84 -10.74
CA TYR A 642 17.03 5.48 -11.18
C TYR A 642 18.48 5.07 -10.89
N LEU A 643 19.44 5.97 -11.10
CA LEU A 643 20.84 5.74 -10.76
C LEU A 643 21.00 5.49 -9.26
N ARG A 644 20.38 6.32 -8.42
CA ARG A 644 20.39 6.14 -6.97
C ARG A 644 19.66 4.87 -6.53
N ALA A 645 18.56 4.50 -7.19
CA ALA A 645 17.84 3.25 -6.94
C ALA A 645 18.72 2.03 -7.26
N ALA A 646 19.48 2.05 -8.35
CA ALA A 646 20.42 0.99 -8.69
C ALA A 646 21.50 0.81 -7.60
N GLN A 647 22.03 1.92 -7.06
CA GLN A 647 22.99 1.90 -5.95
C GLN A 647 22.37 1.27 -4.68
N LEU A 648 21.17 1.69 -4.30
CA LEU A 648 20.48 1.19 -3.12
C LEU A 648 20.13 -0.30 -3.25
N GLU A 649 19.62 -0.73 -4.39
CA GLU A 649 19.31 -2.13 -4.71
C GLU A 649 20.56 -3.02 -4.64
N TYR A 650 21.71 -2.50 -5.12
CA TYR A 650 22.97 -3.22 -5.05
C TYR A 650 23.38 -3.54 -3.61
N TYR A 651 23.05 -2.68 -2.65
CA TYR A 651 23.33 -2.88 -1.22
C TYR A 651 22.14 -3.42 -0.42
N GLY A 652 21.13 -3.97 -1.10
CA GLY A 652 19.99 -4.65 -0.47
C GLY A 652 18.96 -3.70 0.17
N GLN A 653 18.95 -2.43 -0.23
CA GLN A 653 17.97 -1.43 0.22
C GLN A 653 16.78 -1.33 -0.76
N ASN A 654 16.18 -2.47 -1.06
CA ASN A 654 15.18 -2.61 -2.12
C ASN A 654 13.93 -1.74 -1.88
N ASP A 655 13.47 -1.66 -0.63
CA ASP A 655 12.34 -0.78 -0.26
C ASP A 655 12.63 0.69 -0.59
N GLN A 656 13.87 1.14 -0.39
CA GLN A 656 14.27 2.53 -0.67
C GLN A 656 14.47 2.76 -2.17
N ALA A 657 15.06 1.79 -2.87
CA ALA A 657 15.20 1.83 -4.33
C ALA A 657 13.84 1.95 -5.02
N GLN A 658 12.85 1.14 -4.62
CA GLN A 658 11.50 1.18 -5.17
C GLN A 658 10.77 2.51 -4.90
N ARG A 659 11.02 3.15 -3.74
CA ARG A 659 10.47 4.48 -3.45
C ARG A 659 11.00 5.50 -4.47
N LEU A 660 12.31 5.54 -4.70
CA LEU A 660 12.90 6.45 -5.70
C LEU A 660 12.41 6.17 -7.12
N VAL A 661 12.23 4.89 -7.50
CA VAL A 661 11.60 4.53 -8.78
C VAL A 661 10.16 5.04 -8.86
N SER A 662 9.42 5.02 -7.76
CA SER A 662 8.08 5.63 -7.70
C SER A 662 8.13 7.16 -7.80
N ASN A 663 9.14 7.82 -7.22
CA ASN A 663 9.35 9.26 -7.39
C ASN A 663 9.67 9.59 -8.86
N ALA A 664 10.54 8.81 -9.52
CA ALA A 664 10.82 8.91 -10.95
C ALA A 664 9.54 8.79 -11.79
N GLY A 665 8.75 7.73 -11.59
CA GLY A 665 7.48 7.54 -12.31
C GLY A 665 6.45 8.65 -12.09
N ALA A 666 6.47 9.35 -10.95
CA ALA A 666 5.61 10.50 -10.71
C ALA A 666 6.03 11.73 -11.54
N ILE A 667 7.34 11.93 -11.74
CA ILE A 667 7.87 13.00 -12.60
C ILE A 667 7.67 12.64 -14.09
N GLU A 668 7.85 11.38 -14.49
CA GLU A 668 7.63 10.94 -15.88
C GLU A 668 6.23 11.29 -16.40
N GLN A 669 5.20 11.22 -15.54
CA GLN A 669 3.83 11.63 -15.88
C GLN A 669 3.72 13.12 -16.20
N ASN A 670 4.59 13.94 -15.62
CA ASN A 670 4.66 15.38 -15.89
C ASN A 670 5.41 15.65 -17.20
N VAL A 671 6.57 15.01 -17.39
CA VAL A 671 7.35 15.09 -18.63
C VAL A 671 6.53 14.72 -19.87
N ALA A 672 5.69 13.69 -19.75
CA ALA A 672 4.82 13.25 -20.83
C ALA A 672 3.88 14.36 -21.35
N GLN A 673 3.49 15.31 -20.50
CA GLN A 673 2.65 16.46 -20.87
C GLN A 673 3.42 17.52 -21.66
N TYR A 674 4.72 17.68 -21.38
CA TYR A 674 5.60 18.61 -22.10
C TYR A 674 6.07 18.05 -23.45
N LYS A 675 6.23 16.72 -23.56
CA LYS A 675 6.66 16.07 -24.82
C LYS A 675 5.54 15.99 -25.87
N GLY A 676 4.27 15.90 -25.45
CA GLY A 676 3.12 15.68 -26.34
C GLY A 676 3.12 14.30 -27.05
N GLY A 677 2.02 13.94 -27.72
CA GLY A 677 1.96 12.75 -28.60
C GLY A 677 1.58 11.41 -27.93
N LEU A 678 1.91 10.27 -28.55
CA LEU A 678 1.48 8.92 -28.13
C LEU A 678 1.97 8.55 -26.70
N SER A 679 3.08 9.14 -26.25
CA SER A 679 3.58 8.99 -24.87
C SER A 679 2.65 9.61 -23.83
N SER A 680 2.05 10.78 -24.11
CA SER A 680 1.00 11.38 -23.26
C SER A 680 -0.27 10.53 -23.17
N LEU A 681 -0.61 9.84 -24.27
CA LEU A 681 -1.73 8.90 -24.35
C LEU A 681 -1.48 7.61 -23.56
N LEU A 682 -0.22 7.15 -23.51
CA LEU A 682 0.19 5.97 -22.72
C LEU A 682 0.37 6.29 -21.22
N ALA A 683 0.90 7.46 -20.88
CA ALA A 683 1.01 7.93 -19.49
C ALA A 683 -0.37 8.18 -18.85
N GLY A 684 -1.34 8.68 -19.62
CA GLY A 684 -2.73 8.86 -19.18
C GLY A 684 -3.48 7.55 -18.88
N LEU A 685 -2.93 6.39 -19.23
CA LEU A 685 -3.53 5.06 -18.98
C LEU A 685 -3.10 4.43 -17.65
N ASN A 686 -2.23 5.07 -16.85
CA ASN A 686 -1.85 4.65 -15.50
C ASN A 686 -1.47 3.14 -15.43
N LEU A 687 -0.55 2.71 -16.31
CA LEU A 687 -0.10 1.32 -16.37
C LEU A 687 0.70 0.95 -15.10
N PRO A 688 0.56 -0.30 -14.58
CA PRO A 688 1.22 -0.72 -13.35
C PRO A 688 2.76 -0.67 -13.47
N SER A 689 3.44 -0.26 -12.41
CA SER A 689 4.91 -0.16 -12.30
C SER A 689 5.61 -1.50 -12.10
N ASP A 690 4.89 -2.62 -12.11
CA ASP A 690 5.45 -3.97 -12.04
C ASP A 690 5.52 -4.59 -13.45
N TRP A 691 6.69 -4.48 -14.08
CA TRP A 691 6.89 -4.79 -15.50
C TRP A 691 7.18 -6.28 -15.78
N SER A 692 7.19 -7.16 -14.78
CA SER A 692 7.38 -8.61 -14.98
C SER A 692 6.21 -9.30 -15.67
N ASP A 693 5.03 -8.66 -15.72
CA ASP A 693 3.81 -9.19 -16.35
C ASP A 693 3.67 -8.82 -17.85
N LEU A 694 4.64 -8.08 -18.42
CA LEU A 694 4.52 -7.52 -19.77
C LEU A 694 4.80 -8.52 -20.91
N SER A 695 5.39 -9.68 -20.61
CA SER A 695 5.53 -10.77 -21.60
C SER A 695 4.16 -11.32 -22.05
N GLN A 696 3.11 -11.15 -21.23
CA GLN A 696 1.73 -11.49 -21.57
C GLN A 696 0.94 -10.32 -22.20
N LEU A 697 1.39 -9.08 -22.04
CA LEU A 697 0.81 -7.87 -22.63
C LEU A 697 1.42 -7.49 -23.99
N LEU A 698 2.60 -8.00 -24.34
CA LEU A 698 3.22 -7.78 -25.65
C LEU A 698 2.28 -8.13 -26.83
N PRO A 699 1.52 -9.24 -26.80
CA PRO A 699 0.51 -9.56 -27.81
C PRO A 699 -0.66 -8.58 -27.80
N PHE A 700 -1.04 -8.03 -26.65
CA PHE A 700 -2.16 -7.09 -26.52
C PHE A 700 -1.77 -5.68 -26.99
N LEU A 701 -0.57 -5.22 -26.65
CA LEU A 701 0.00 -3.95 -27.11
C LEU A 701 0.31 -3.96 -28.61
N THR A 702 0.80 -5.08 -29.15
CA THR A 702 0.91 -5.25 -30.62
C THR A 702 -0.47 -5.27 -31.28
N LYS A 703 -1.48 -5.92 -30.69
CA LYS A 703 -2.86 -5.84 -31.18
C LYS A 703 -3.40 -4.41 -31.16
N ILE A 704 -3.12 -3.61 -30.13
CA ILE A 704 -3.47 -2.17 -30.07
C ILE A 704 -2.77 -1.38 -31.18
N ALA A 705 -1.46 -1.52 -31.30
CA ALA A 705 -0.67 -0.80 -32.29
C ALA A 705 -1.11 -1.14 -33.72
N ILE A 706 -1.30 -2.43 -34.02
CA ILE A 706 -1.81 -2.90 -35.32
C ILE A 706 -3.23 -2.37 -35.56
N SER A 707 -4.11 -2.40 -34.55
CA SER A 707 -5.47 -1.90 -34.67
C SER A 707 -5.53 -0.41 -34.99
N LEU A 708 -4.72 0.40 -34.31
CA LEU A 708 -4.65 1.85 -34.52
C LEU A 708 -4.04 2.19 -35.89
N VAL A 709 -3.01 1.47 -36.31
CA VAL A 709 -2.41 1.62 -37.65
C VAL A 709 -3.40 1.24 -38.74
N VAL A 710 -4.13 0.13 -38.58
CA VAL A 710 -5.12 -0.34 -39.57
C VAL A 710 -6.33 0.60 -39.65
N ILE A 711 -6.80 1.15 -38.53
CA ILE A 711 -7.86 2.18 -38.51
C ILE A 711 -7.37 3.47 -39.16
N TRP A 712 -6.12 3.89 -38.91
CA TRP A 712 -5.52 5.08 -39.51
C TRP A 712 -5.34 4.93 -41.04
N ILE A 713 -4.81 3.80 -41.51
CA ILE A 713 -4.68 3.48 -42.95
C ILE A 713 -6.07 3.45 -43.61
N SER A 714 -7.06 2.86 -42.93
CA SER A 714 -8.43 2.77 -43.45
C SER A 714 -9.13 4.13 -43.52
N ARG A 715 -8.83 5.05 -42.60
CA ARG A 715 -9.29 6.43 -42.66
C ARG A 715 -8.71 7.18 -43.87
N GLN A 716 -7.44 6.93 -44.21
CA GLN A 716 -6.80 7.54 -45.38
C GLN A 716 -7.28 6.95 -46.71
N LEU A 717 -7.50 5.63 -46.78
CA LEU A 717 -7.86 4.96 -48.04
C LEU A 717 -9.38 4.95 -48.33
N LEU A 718 -10.22 4.91 -47.28
CA LEU A 718 -11.66 4.67 -47.40
C LEU A 718 -12.53 5.75 -46.72
N GLY A 719 -11.89 6.82 -46.20
CA GLY A 719 -12.56 7.92 -45.52
C GLY A 719 -13.14 7.55 -44.15
N GLY A 720 -13.91 8.48 -43.57
CA GLY A 720 -14.43 8.36 -42.19
C GLY A 720 -15.34 7.15 -41.95
N MET A 721 -16.15 6.77 -42.95
CA MET A 721 -17.00 5.57 -42.87
C MET A 721 -16.18 4.27 -42.91
N GLY A 722 -15.12 4.22 -43.71
CA GLY A 722 -14.23 3.05 -43.78
C GLY A 722 -13.49 2.81 -42.46
N ALA A 723 -13.01 3.87 -41.82
CA ALA A 723 -12.38 3.80 -40.49
C ALA A 723 -13.34 3.26 -39.41
N LEU A 724 -14.62 3.64 -39.49
CA LEU A 724 -15.63 3.24 -38.51
C LEU A 724 -15.99 1.75 -38.64
N ILE A 725 -16.12 1.26 -39.87
CA ILE A 725 -16.36 -0.18 -40.14
C ILE A 725 -15.16 -1.01 -39.65
N VAL A 726 -13.94 -0.55 -39.91
CA VAL A 726 -12.71 -1.23 -39.48
C VAL A 726 -12.54 -1.18 -37.96
N ALA A 727 -12.92 -0.08 -37.30
CA ALA A 727 -12.94 0.01 -35.85
C ALA A 727 -13.95 -0.96 -35.20
N ILE A 728 -15.12 -1.16 -35.84
CA ILE A 728 -16.10 -2.17 -35.39
C ILE A 728 -15.52 -3.58 -35.56
N LEU A 729 -14.87 -3.89 -36.69
CA LEU A 729 -14.25 -5.20 -36.92
C LEU A 729 -13.10 -5.48 -35.95
N VAL A 730 -12.29 -4.48 -35.64
CA VAL A 730 -11.27 -4.53 -34.58
C VAL A 730 -11.93 -4.77 -33.23
N GLY A 731 -13.03 -4.08 -32.91
CA GLY A 731 -13.79 -4.31 -31.68
C GLY A 731 -14.34 -5.73 -31.57
N ILE A 732 -14.85 -6.30 -32.66
CA ILE A 732 -15.32 -7.70 -32.69
C ILE A 732 -14.14 -8.66 -32.56
N TRP A 733 -12.98 -8.37 -33.15
CA TRP A 733 -11.77 -9.18 -32.97
C TRP A 733 -11.25 -9.16 -31.52
N TRP A 734 -11.46 -8.05 -30.81
CA TRP A 734 -11.08 -7.89 -29.40
C TRP A 734 -12.02 -8.62 -28.44
N PHE A 735 -13.33 -8.48 -28.64
CA PHE A 735 -14.34 -8.93 -27.68
C PHE A 735 -15.07 -10.20 -28.10
N GLY A 736 -14.99 -10.58 -29.37
CA GLY A 736 -15.60 -11.79 -29.94
C GLY A 736 -15.29 -13.06 -29.14
N PRO A 737 -14.01 -13.34 -28.78
CA PRO A 737 -13.68 -14.52 -27.98
C PRO A 737 -14.34 -14.56 -26.60
N MET A 738 -14.64 -13.40 -26.01
CA MET A 738 -15.31 -13.30 -24.71
C MET A 738 -16.83 -13.55 -24.80
N ILE A 739 -17.42 -13.44 -25.99
CA ILE A 739 -18.85 -13.66 -26.25
C ILE A 739 -19.11 -14.86 -27.18
N GLY A 740 -18.10 -15.70 -27.43
CA GLY A 740 -18.24 -16.93 -28.22
C GLY A 740 -18.24 -16.73 -29.74
N ILE A 741 -17.79 -15.58 -30.24
CA ILE A 741 -17.68 -15.26 -31.67
C ILE A 741 -16.19 -15.27 -32.05
N SER A 742 -15.71 -16.27 -32.80
CA SER A 742 -14.34 -16.26 -33.35
C SER A 742 -14.34 -15.76 -34.80
N LEU A 743 -13.54 -14.73 -35.08
CA LEU A 743 -13.23 -14.23 -36.43
C LEU A 743 -11.93 -14.83 -36.95
#